data_AF-A0A9Y1Z6X8-F1
#
_entry.id   AF-A0A9Y1Z6X8-F1
#
_cell.length_a   1.000
_cell.length_b   1.000
_cell.length_c   1.000
_cell.angle_alpha   90.00
_cell.angle_beta   90.00
_cell.angle_gamma   90.00
#
_symmetry.space_group_name_H-M   'P 1'
#
loop_
_entity.id
_entity.type
_entity.pdbx_description
1 polymer ?
#
loop_
_entity_poly.entity_id
_entity_poly.type
_entity_poly.pdbx_seq_one_letter_code
_entity_poly.pdbx_strand_id
1 'polypeptide(L)'
;MSAEQLIDDIDADRIESLADRYQSLSKYERAQMNEATIRQQYINPLIRALGWDTTSDQVLPEQRTLTGDADYALSLNGREQFFIEAKRPAKSLDDTRRVRGEEQSFAVQAIDYAWHQGCDWAVLTNFEELRLYFSHVPKDRVDEGLVFELSVDEYATEDGLEKLSKISKAAVRNGSLDALERTRQRDTVTDEILNVLSKARIQLTTDVHESHPELSMDELREGVQRILDRLVVMRVAEDRSIIPRDTLLKMTESWEETTINRDVRMLVRDLKNAFRDFDSVYNSELFAEHPCENFEIDNEVLQDVIEDLYEYNFSHIDADVLGSIYEDYLGHAIEDQEDDQDLELISQQDERKEGGVYYTPVPVVEYIVEATLGERLDSIMADVKAELDGDEPDFEAARKHFDEIEDIRFLDVTCGSGSFLIKAYDLFESCYDEFKGLVNDAKEDGELFGFSNAQRLPDDYRQRILRNNIYGVDLDYQATEIASVNLLLKALKKDEKLPTILEDNIKQGNSLLNGSPDEVADVMGISEEEAEELGALDWENKFDDVFEENGGFDVIAGNPPWGADIDEIDAWLESEEEYDLAVNQYDSYELLIELGDDLLTENGTLGFIIPDSIFNEDSVPLRRWLVDERQLDRVHKLGEGVFPDVWAATAIVQYTIADPDPENEVEVSLLQKEDRETMMGSGGEALGSVVGKKSHVTLQKRFQEADGYTFDVWASEEDHRIMEAMTTGTVDWSDVLDNGRGDEIGKDGEVMKCPYCMEWDTFPQSRAKSKGGGYYSKTCTHCGEEYEFEEAVTTKEIIQPTETEDCDLPIYFGEHVSRYRTEGSAFIDADIDGIGLKDDWRFEPPKLLIREAGVGFYATVDYTDARCLKSVMSFRPLEDPEEPYDQYDLEYFLGFLNTRAMLYYYAKRKGIVEWQSYPRHPQSFIMSLPIPAVDFDDEDEVEAYEEFVELVREAIESDGKVDEDLDWEIEKRALDLYGIQDENRPRIWNELKELQRLRIVRELFPDGGDEDDD
;
A
#
# COMPACT_ATOMS: atom_id res chain seq x y z
N MET A 1 6.63 2.09 26.06
CA MET A 1 6.57 3.02 27.22
C MET A 1 7.27 2.38 28.41
N SER A 2 7.89 3.16 29.30
CA SER A 2 8.38 2.64 30.58
C SER A 2 7.22 2.40 31.56
N ALA A 3 7.39 1.54 32.57
CA ALA A 3 6.35 1.29 33.59
C ALA A 3 5.96 2.56 34.35
N GLU A 4 6.91 3.46 34.58
CA GLU A 4 6.67 4.77 35.21
C GLU A 4 5.77 5.67 34.34
N GLN A 5 5.95 5.67 33.02
CA GLN A 5 5.10 6.45 32.09
C GLN A 5 3.67 5.92 32.00
N LEU A 6 3.47 4.60 32.12
CA LEU A 6 2.13 4.00 32.08
C LEU A 6 1.31 4.28 33.35
N ILE A 7 1.98 4.42 34.50
CA ILE A 7 1.32 4.68 35.79
C ILE A 7 0.86 6.15 35.90
N ASP A 8 1.55 7.08 35.23
CA ASP A 8 1.16 8.50 35.21
C ASP A 8 -0.18 8.76 34.47
N ASP A 9 -0.62 7.82 33.63
CA ASP A 9 -1.84 7.92 32.82
C ASP A 9 -3.12 7.43 33.53
N ILE A 10 -3.01 6.95 34.78
CA ILE A 10 -4.14 6.47 35.59
C ILE A 10 -4.25 7.25 36.90
N ASP A 11 -5.47 7.39 37.42
CA ASP A 11 -5.71 8.03 38.72
C ASP A 11 -5.45 7.03 39.87
N ALA A 12 -4.17 6.84 40.20
CA ALA A 12 -3.72 5.89 41.21
C ALA A 12 -4.34 6.15 42.61
N ASP A 13 -4.46 7.42 43.01
CA ASP A 13 -5.11 7.82 44.27
C ASP A 13 -6.58 7.38 44.31
N ARG A 14 -7.26 7.48 43.17
CA ARG A 14 -8.66 7.03 43.04
C ARG A 14 -8.77 5.52 43.08
N ILE A 15 -7.86 4.79 42.44
CA ILE A 15 -7.82 3.32 42.47
C ILE A 15 -7.59 2.83 43.90
N GLU A 16 -6.61 3.41 44.63
CA GLU A 16 -6.35 3.10 46.03
C GLU A 16 -7.58 3.37 46.91
N SER A 17 -8.21 4.53 46.74
CA SER A 17 -9.44 4.88 47.48
C SER A 17 -10.59 3.90 47.23
N LEU A 18 -10.74 3.41 45.99
CA LEU A 18 -11.77 2.42 45.64
C LEU A 18 -11.49 1.06 46.26
N ALA A 19 -10.23 0.59 46.20
CA ALA A 19 -9.77 -0.65 46.81
C ALA A 19 -9.98 -0.63 48.33
N ASP A 20 -9.53 0.42 49.02
CA ASP A 20 -9.70 0.59 50.47
C ASP A 20 -11.18 0.60 50.88
N ARG A 21 -12.00 1.33 50.13
CA ARG A 21 -13.44 1.41 50.42
C ARG A 21 -14.11 0.06 50.26
N TYR A 22 -13.76 -0.72 49.24
CA TYR A 22 -14.27 -2.08 49.06
C TYR A 22 -13.78 -3.02 50.16
N GLN A 23 -12.50 -2.91 50.52
CA GLN A 23 -11.90 -3.72 51.57
C GLN A 23 -12.53 -3.47 52.95
N SER A 24 -12.95 -2.23 53.22
CA SER A 24 -13.64 -1.85 54.46
C SER A 24 -15.02 -2.49 54.64
N LEU A 25 -15.64 -3.00 53.56
CA LEU A 25 -16.92 -3.70 53.62
C LEU A 25 -16.76 -5.06 54.31
N SER A 26 -17.70 -5.38 55.21
CA SER A 26 -17.79 -6.71 55.80
C SER A 26 -18.18 -7.76 54.75
N LYS A 27 -17.82 -9.03 54.99
CA LYS A 27 -18.25 -10.15 54.13
C LYS A 27 -19.76 -10.21 53.93
N TYR A 28 -20.54 -9.77 54.92
CA TYR A 28 -22.00 -9.71 54.80
C TYR A 28 -22.44 -8.61 53.82
N GLU A 29 -21.83 -7.43 53.88
CA GLU A 29 -22.12 -6.32 52.97
C GLU A 29 -21.77 -6.68 51.52
N ARG A 30 -20.58 -7.24 51.28
CA ARG A 30 -20.18 -7.73 49.95
C ARG A 30 -21.14 -8.78 49.40
N ALA A 31 -21.57 -9.72 50.25
CA ALA A 31 -22.50 -10.78 49.84
C ALA A 31 -23.92 -10.28 49.51
N GLN A 32 -24.32 -9.10 49.98
CA GLN A 32 -25.63 -8.48 49.66
C GLN A 32 -25.58 -7.62 48.39
N MET A 33 -24.39 -7.31 47.86
CA MET A 33 -24.25 -6.52 46.64
C MET A 33 -24.66 -7.36 45.42
N ASN A 34 -25.55 -6.79 44.61
CA ASN A 34 -25.88 -7.32 43.30
C ASN A 34 -24.97 -6.72 42.21
N GLU A 35 -25.05 -7.26 41.00
CA GLU A 35 -24.23 -6.86 39.85
C GLU A 35 -24.38 -5.37 39.50
N ALA A 36 -25.61 -4.86 39.47
CA ALA A 36 -25.86 -3.43 39.24
C ALA A 36 -25.19 -2.52 40.31
N THR A 37 -25.18 -2.95 41.58
CA THR A 37 -24.56 -2.18 42.67
C THR A 37 -23.04 -2.16 42.55
N ILE A 38 -22.40 -3.29 42.23
CA ILE A 38 -20.93 -3.35 42.07
C ILE A 38 -20.48 -2.57 40.83
N ARG A 39 -21.25 -2.69 39.73
CA ARG A 39 -21.09 -1.90 38.49
C ARG A 39 -21.07 -0.40 38.78
N GLN A 40 -22.12 0.11 39.41
CA GLN A 40 -22.26 1.55 39.68
C GLN A 40 -21.28 2.10 40.72
N GLN A 41 -21.04 1.36 41.81
CA GLN A 41 -20.26 1.87 42.93
C GLN A 41 -18.75 1.67 42.78
N TYR A 42 -18.31 0.67 42.03
CA TYR A 42 -16.89 0.27 42.00
C TYR A 42 -16.32 0.12 40.58
N ILE A 43 -16.98 -0.60 39.67
CA ILE A 43 -16.46 -0.83 38.31
C ILE A 43 -16.49 0.45 37.47
N ASN A 44 -17.61 1.20 37.43
CA ASN A 44 -17.68 2.48 36.71
C ASN A 44 -16.62 3.49 37.21
N PRO A 45 -16.44 3.67 38.53
CA PRO A 45 -15.35 4.49 39.04
C PRO A 45 -13.94 3.99 38.69
N LEU A 46 -13.73 2.67 38.61
CA LEU A 46 -12.45 2.08 38.20
C LEU A 46 -12.18 2.38 36.72
N ILE A 47 -13.14 2.15 35.84
CA ILE A 47 -13.05 2.47 34.40
C ILE A 47 -12.69 3.94 34.20
N ARG A 48 -13.30 4.86 34.96
CA ARG A 48 -12.95 6.29 34.92
C ARG A 48 -11.54 6.59 35.43
N ALA A 49 -11.10 5.90 36.47
CA ALA A 49 -9.74 6.05 36.99
C ALA A 49 -8.68 5.55 36.00
N LEU A 50 -9.06 4.64 35.10
CA LEU A 50 -8.26 4.18 33.96
C LEU A 50 -8.33 5.13 32.73
N GLY A 51 -8.99 6.28 32.85
CA GLY A 51 -9.05 7.31 31.82
C GLY A 51 -10.20 7.18 30.80
N TRP A 52 -11.11 6.20 30.98
CA TRP A 52 -12.23 5.98 30.06
C TRP A 52 -13.49 6.79 30.45
N ASP A 53 -14.13 7.45 29.48
CA ASP A 53 -15.33 8.24 29.72
C ASP A 53 -16.61 7.40 29.59
N THR A 54 -17.16 7.00 30.74
CA THR A 54 -18.42 6.24 30.87
C THR A 54 -19.70 6.99 30.44
N THR A 55 -19.59 8.25 29.99
CA THR A 55 -20.73 9.06 29.54
C THR A 55 -20.74 9.30 28.03
N SER A 56 -19.74 8.75 27.33
CA SER A 56 -19.57 8.83 25.88
C SER A 56 -19.72 7.44 25.24
N ASP A 57 -19.61 7.41 23.91
CA ASP A 57 -19.48 6.21 23.07
C ASP A 57 -18.22 5.36 23.39
N GLN A 58 -17.27 5.89 24.15
CA GLN A 58 -16.07 5.16 24.58
C GLN A 58 -16.35 3.99 25.52
N VAL A 59 -17.50 3.99 26.21
CA VAL A 59 -17.91 2.89 27.08
C VAL A 59 -19.39 2.63 26.85
N LEU A 60 -19.70 1.60 26.07
CA LEU A 60 -21.06 1.19 25.77
C LEU A 60 -21.55 0.20 26.83
N PRO A 61 -22.53 0.57 27.68
CA PRO A 61 -23.09 -0.35 28.66
C PRO A 61 -24.11 -1.30 28.02
N GLU A 62 -24.17 -2.54 28.49
CA GLU A 62 -25.16 -3.55 28.04
C GLU A 62 -25.11 -3.79 26.52
N GLN A 63 -23.89 -3.92 25.98
CA GLN A 63 -23.66 -4.18 24.56
C GLN A 63 -24.17 -5.57 24.18
N ARG A 64 -25.06 -5.62 23.19
CA ARG A 64 -25.71 -6.85 22.77
C ARG A 64 -24.78 -7.71 21.93
N THR A 65 -24.44 -8.90 22.43
CA THR A 65 -23.65 -9.91 21.70
C THR A 65 -24.49 -11.15 21.37
N LEU A 66 -23.98 -12.07 20.55
CA LEU A 66 -24.71 -13.28 20.15
C LEU A 66 -25.03 -14.25 21.30
N THR A 67 -24.24 -14.25 22.38
CA THR A 67 -24.42 -15.16 23.54
C THR A 67 -25.03 -14.46 24.76
N GLY A 68 -25.46 -13.20 24.61
CA GLY A 68 -26.09 -12.36 25.64
C GLY A 68 -25.57 -10.93 25.65
N ASP A 69 -26.00 -10.12 26.62
CA ASP A 69 -25.53 -8.74 26.74
C ASP A 69 -24.26 -8.71 27.60
N ALA A 70 -23.16 -8.19 27.05
CA ALA A 70 -21.94 -7.93 27.80
C ALA A 70 -22.14 -6.67 28.66
N ASP A 71 -21.56 -6.64 29.86
CA ASP A 71 -21.79 -5.51 30.76
C ASP A 71 -21.23 -4.18 30.23
N TYR A 72 -20.06 -4.22 29.60
CA TYR A 72 -19.43 -3.06 28.96
C TYR A 72 -18.65 -3.46 27.70
N ALA A 73 -18.70 -2.62 26.67
CA ALA A 73 -17.71 -2.59 25.59
C ALA A 73 -16.91 -1.28 25.69
N LEU A 74 -15.59 -1.34 25.60
CA LEU A 74 -14.73 -0.16 25.65
C LEU A 74 -14.18 0.09 24.25
N SER A 75 -14.48 1.26 23.70
CA SER A 75 -14.26 1.58 22.29
C SER A 75 -13.36 2.79 22.12
N LEU A 76 -12.52 2.77 21.10
CA LEU A 76 -11.63 3.86 20.72
C LEU A 76 -11.80 4.11 19.22
N ASN A 77 -12.10 5.34 18.84
CA ASN A 77 -12.39 5.75 17.44
C ASN A 77 -13.45 4.85 16.74
N GLY A 78 -14.52 4.49 17.45
CA GLY A 78 -15.61 3.68 16.87
C GLY A 78 -15.38 2.17 16.85
N ARG A 79 -14.22 1.66 17.28
CA ARG A 79 -13.91 0.22 17.34
C ARG A 79 -13.71 -0.30 18.77
N GLU A 80 -14.33 -1.43 19.10
CA GLU A 80 -14.22 -2.09 20.39
C GLU A 80 -12.81 -2.64 20.64
N GLN A 81 -12.18 -2.21 21.74
CA GLN A 81 -10.83 -2.58 22.15
C GLN A 81 -10.83 -3.79 23.10
N PHE A 82 -11.81 -3.86 24.00
CA PHE A 82 -12.06 -5.01 24.86
C PHE A 82 -13.45 -4.94 25.49
N PHE A 83 -13.95 -6.11 25.91
CA PHE A 83 -15.21 -6.24 26.62
C PHE A 83 -15.00 -6.49 28.11
N ILE A 84 -15.89 -5.98 28.97
CA ILE A 84 -15.90 -6.28 30.39
C ILE A 84 -17.17 -7.04 30.75
N GLU A 85 -17.00 -8.21 31.36
CA GLU A 85 -18.06 -8.97 31.99
C GLU A 85 -17.96 -8.86 33.52
N ALA A 86 -19.03 -8.39 34.16
CA ALA A 86 -19.08 -8.19 35.59
C ALA A 86 -19.83 -9.33 36.30
N LYS A 87 -19.35 -9.73 37.49
CA LYS A 87 -20.06 -10.65 38.40
C LYS A 87 -20.25 -10.01 39.76
N ARG A 88 -21.27 -10.50 40.47
CA ARG A 88 -21.46 -10.12 41.88
C ARG A 88 -20.29 -10.63 42.75
N PRO A 89 -19.84 -9.85 43.76
CA PRO A 89 -18.76 -10.22 44.69
C PRO A 89 -18.84 -11.61 45.32
N ALA A 90 -20.07 -12.12 45.54
CA ALA A 90 -20.30 -13.40 46.19
C ALA A 90 -20.05 -14.62 45.30
N LYS A 91 -19.73 -14.45 44.01
CA LYS A 91 -19.43 -15.54 43.07
C LYS A 91 -17.93 -15.59 42.78
N SER A 92 -17.41 -16.81 42.67
CA SER A 92 -16.06 -17.03 42.14
C SER A 92 -16.05 -16.73 40.64
N LEU A 93 -14.94 -16.23 40.11
CA LEU A 93 -14.77 -16.09 38.66
C LEU A 93 -14.59 -17.46 37.96
N ASP A 94 -14.24 -18.50 38.73
CA ASP A 94 -14.16 -19.90 38.26
C ASP A 94 -15.52 -20.63 38.25
N ASP A 95 -16.59 -19.99 38.74
CA ASP A 95 -17.93 -20.59 38.74
C ASP A 95 -18.50 -20.72 37.32
N THR A 96 -19.54 -21.53 37.18
CA THR A 96 -20.26 -21.74 35.92
C THR A 96 -21.67 -21.13 35.94
N ARG A 97 -22.20 -20.82 34.76
CA ARG A 97 -23.63 -20.60 34.49
C ARG A 97 -24.20 -21.78 33.73
N ARG A 98 -25.52 -21.96 33.82
CA ARG A 98 -26.25 -22.89 32.95
C ARG A 98 -26.83 -22.14 31.77
N VAL A 99 -26.43 -22.54 30.57
CA VAL A 99 -26.95 -22.02 29.29
C VAL A 99 -27.41 -23.22 28.47
N ARG A 100 -28.66 -23.20 28.01
CA ARG A 100 -29.27 -24.25 27.16
C ARG A 100 -29.20 -25.70 27.71
N GLY A 101 -28.93 -25.89 29.00
CA GLY A 101 -28.85 -27.20 29.65
C GLY A 101 -27.43 -27.66 29.99
N GLU A 102 -26.43 -26.92 29.52
CA GLU A 102 -25.00 -27.21 29.70
C GLU A 102 -24.36 -26.21 30.68
N GLU A 103 -23.24 -26.59 31.29
CA GLU A 103 -22.47 -25.75 32.20
C GLU A 103 -21.37 -25.01 31.43
N GLN A 104 -21.42 -23.68 31.43
CA GLN A 104 -20.44 -22.79 30.80
C GLN A 104 -19.72 -21.98 31.89
N SER A 105 -18.39 -21.92 31.89
CA SER A 105 -17.64 -21.10 32.84
C SER A 105 -17.82 -19.60 32.56
N PHE A 106 -17.62 -18.74 33.57
CA PHE A 106 -17.65 -17.30 33.35
C PHE A 106 -16.49 -16.80 32.48
N ALA A 107 -15.34 -17.48 32.50
CA ALA A 107 -14.23 -17.19 31.59
C ALA A 107 -14.62 -17.42 30.12
N VAL A 108 -15.23 -18.56 29.80
CA VAL A 108 -15.77 -18.83 28.46
C VAL A 108 -16.83 -17.79 28.09
N GLN A 109 -17.69 -17.37 29.03
CA GLN A 109 -18.67 -16.32 28.78
C GLN A 109 -18.02 -14.99 28.37
N ALA A 110 -17.00 -14.52 29.10
CA ALA A 110 -16.34 -13.25 28.82
C ALA A 110 -15.57 -13.30 27.48
N ILE A 111 -14.85 -14.41 27.24
CA ILE A 111 -14.14 -14.67 25.98
C ILE A 111 -15.12 -14.71 24.81
N ASP A 112 -16.23 -15.45 24.94
CA ASP A 112 -17.26 -15.51 23.91
C ASP A 112 -17.80 -14.11 23.59
N TYR A 113 -18.02 -13.24 24.58
CA TYR A 113 -18.51 -11.89 24.31
C TYR A 113 -17.55 -11.03 23.48
N ALA A 114 -16.25 -11.09 23.78
CA ALA A 114 -15.24 -10.39 23.00
C ALA A 114 -15.05 -11.01 21.60
N TRP A 115 -14.94 -12.33 21.52
CA TRP A 115 -14.73 -13.04 20.25
C TRP A 115 -15.88 -12.82 19.27
N HIS A 116 -17.15 -12.93 19.70
CA HIS A 116 -18.31 -12.69 18.83
C HIS A 116 -18.46 -11.23 18.35
N GLN A 117 -17.57 -10.32 18.76
CA GLN A 117 -17.55 -8.93 18.33
C GLN A 117 -16.24 -8.57 17.63
N GLY A 118 -15.45 -9.57 17.20
CA GLY A 118 -14.16 -9.35 16.52
C GLY A 118 -13.11 -8.72 17.42
N CYS A 119 -13.25 -8.89 18.74
CA CYS A 119 -12.39 -8.25 19.73
C CYS A 119 -11.49 -9.28 20.42
N ASP A 120 -10.19 -8.99 20.45
CA ASP A 120 -9.15 -9.92 20.89
C ASP A 120 -9.04 -10.04 22.42
N TRP A 121 -9.76 -9.19 23.17
CA TRP A 121 -9.53 -8.98 24.59
C TRP A 121 -10.82 -8.96 25.41
N ALA A 122 -10.83 -9.72 26.51
CA ALA A 122 -11.93 -9.79 27.45
C ALA A 122 -11.46 -9.60 28.89
N VAL A 123 -12.18 -8.79 29.66
CA VAL A 123 -11.97 -8.59 31.09
C VAL A 123 -13.12 -9.24 31.86
N LEU A 124 -12.81 -10.12 32.80
CA LEU A 124 -13.78 -10.71 33.71
C LEU A 124 -13.51 -10.19 35.12
N THR A 125 -14.51 -9.60 35.78
CA THR A 125 -14.31 -9.03 37.13
C THR A 125 -15.52 -9.12 38.05
N ASN A 126 -15.28 -9.30 39.33
CA ASN A 126 -16.27 -9.08 40.40
C ASN A 126 -15.82 -7.96 41.36
N PHE A 127 -14.85 -7.15 40.93
CA PHE A 127 -14.10 -6.14 41.69
C PHE A 127 -13.21 -6.66 42.84
N GLU A 128 -13.53 -7.82 43.43
CA GLU A 128 -12.60 -8.50 44.36
C GLU A 128 -11.42 -9.10 43.61
N GLU A 129 -11.66 -9.51 42.37
CA GLU A 129 -10.72 -10.07 41.43
C GLU A 129 -11.01 -9.51 40.01
N LEU A 130 -9.96 -9.28 39.23
CA LEU A 130 -10.01 -8.88 37.83
C LEU A 130 -9.05 -9.76 37.03
N ARG A 131 -9.53 -10.29 35.90
CA ARG A 131 -8.74 -11.12 34.98
C ARG A 131 -8.81 -10.55 33.58
N LEU A 132 -7.67 -10.47 32.91
CA LEU A 132 -7.57 -10.15 31.48
C LEU A 132 -7.33 -11.44 30.70
N TYR A 133 -8.17 -11.70 29.72
CA TYR A 133 -8.10 -12.83 28.80
C TYR A 133 -7.87 -12.35 27.37
N PHE A 134 -7.05 -13.09 26.65
CA PHE A 134 -7.03 -13.12 25.19
C PHE A 134 -8.15 -14.04 24.71
N SER A 135 -8.94 -13.58 23.74
CA SER A 135 -10.19 -14.24 23.34
C SER A 135 -9.99 -15.41 22.37
N HIS A 136 -8.92 -15.42 21.57
CA HIS A 136 -8.61 -16.50 20.62
C HIS A 136 -7.92 -17.67 21.31
N VAL A 137 -8.69 -18.42 22.10
CA VAL A 137 -8.25 -19.69 22.69
C VAL A 137 -9.36 -20.74 22.63
N PRO A 138 -9.02 -22.03 22.46
CA PRO A 138 -10.00 -23.11 22.51
C PRO A 138 -10.79 -23.10 23.82
N LYS A 139 -12.11 -23.30 23.72
CA LYS A 139 -13.04 -23.15 24.86
C LYS A 139 -12.80 -24.16 25.99
N ASP A 140 -12.17 -25.29 25.70
CA ASP A 140 -11.74 -26.29 26.66
C ASP A 140 -10.41 -25.95 27.35
N ARG A 141 -9.70 -24.91 26.87
CA ARG A 141 -8.38 -24.47 27.32
C ARG A 141 -8.31 -22.96 27.58
N VAL A 142 -9.37 -22.36 28.12
CA VAL A 142 -9.45 -20.91 28.43
C VAL A 142 -8.33 -20.38 29.33
N ASP A 143 -7.69 -21.24 30.13
CA ASP A 143 -6.53 -20.86 30.95
C ASP A 143 -5.32 -20.45 30.09
N GLU A 144 -5.22 -20.94 28.84
CA GLU A 144 -4.22 -20.49 27.87
C GLU A 144 -4.45 -19.03 27.47
N GLY A 145 -5.67 -18.51 27.60
CA GLY A 145 -6.04 -17.13 27.29
C GLY A 145 -5.72 -16.15 28.42
N LEU A 146 -5.50 -16.62 29.65
CA LEU A 146 -5.28 -15.75 30.81
C LEU A 146 -3.94 -15.02 30.71
N VAL A 147 -3.97 -13.69 30.68
CA VAL A 147 -2.77 -12.84 30.60
C VAL A 147 -2.31 -12.40 31.98
N PHE A 148 -3.24 -11.90 32.80
CA PHE A 148 -2.98 -11.67 34.22
C PHE A 148 -4.27 -11.72 35.03
N GLU A 149 -4.11 -11.98 36.32
CA GLU A 149 -5.13 -11.82 37.34
C GLU A 149 -4.63 -10.84 38.41
N LEU A 150 -5.57 -10.15 39.05
CA LEU A 150 -5.34 -9.18 40.12
C LEU A 150 -6.42 -9.29 41.19
N SER A 151 -6.01 -9.43 42.45
CA SER A 151 -6.91 -9.28 43.59
C SER A 151 -7.01 -7.82 44.05
N VAL A 152 -8.10 -7.46 44.71
CA VAL A 152 -8.36 -6.08 45.16
C VAL A 152 -7.30 -5.54 46.15
N ASP A 153 -6.57 -6.41 46.84
CA ASP A 153 -5.43 -6.05 47.69
C ASP A 153 -4.15 -5.75 46.91
N GLU A 154 -4.09 -6.12 45.65
CA GLU A 154 -2.98 -5.83 44.75
C GLU A 154 -3.18 -4.55 43.95
N TYR A 155 -4.41 -4.03 43.83
CA TYR A 155 -4.75 -2.88 42.96
C TYR A 155 -3.90 -1.62 43.23
N ALA A 156 -3.54 -1.35 44.49
CA ALA A 156 -2.75 -0.19 44.89
C ALA A 156 -1.23 -0.48 45.00
N THR A 157 -0.81 -1.70 44.65
CA THR A 157 0.62 -2.04 44.59
C THR A 157 1.22 -1.58 43.26
N GLU A 158 2.54 -1.41 43.22
CA GLU A 158 3.26 -1.03 41.99
C GLU A 158 2.98 -1.98 40.81
N ASP A 159 3.02 -3.31 41.06
CA ASP A 159 2.68 -4.35 40.06
C ASP A 159 1.20 -4.30 39.64
N GLY A 160 0.30 -4.03 40.59
CA GLY A 160 -1.12 -3.89 40.30
C GLY A 160 -1.45 -2.66 39.45
N LEU A 161 -0.84 -1.52 39.76
CA LEU A 161 -0.95 -0.30 38.97
C LEU A 161 -0.36 -0.49 37.57
N GLU A 162 0.79 -1.16 37.45
CA GLU A 162 1.37 -1.50 36.14
C GLU A 162 0.41 -2.37 35.32
N LYS A 163 -0.14 -3.44 35.89
CA LYS A 163 -1.10 -4.32 35.18
C LYS A 163 -2.39 -3.60 34.80
N LEU A 164 -2.96 -2.80 35.71
CA LEU A 164 -4.16 -1.99 35.42
C LEU A 164 -3.89 -0.92 34.36
N SER A 165 -2.71 -0.32 34.34
CA SER A 165 -2.33 0.68 33.34
C SER A 165 -2.35 0.12 31.92
N LYS A 166 -2.12 -1.19 31.72
CA LYS A 166 -2.15 -1.85 30.40
C LYS A 166 -3.53 -1.80 29.73
N ILE A 167 -4.61 -1.66 30.51
CA ILE A 167 -5.99 -1.52 30.01
C ILE A 167 -6.51 -0.08 30.17
N SER A 168 -5.63 0.88 30.48
CA SER A 168 -5.97 2.30 30.52
C SER A 168 -6.17 2.86 29.12
N LYS A 169 -6.96 3.93 28.99
CA LYS A 169 -7.25 4.53 27.68
C LYS A 169 -5.99 4.99 26.96
N ALA A 170 -5.05 5.63 27.67
CA ALA A 170 -3.81 6.13 27.08
C ALA A 170 -2.91 4.98 26.62
N ALA A 171 -2.77 3.93 27.44
CA ALA A 171 -1.96 2.77 27.07
C ALA A 171 -2.56 1.99 25.89
N VAL A 172 -3.88 1.79 25.88
CA VAL A 172 -4.59 1.12 24.78
C VAL A 172 -4.44 1.91 23.49
N ARG A 173 -4.59 3.25 23.55
CA ARG A 173 -4.31 4.13 22.40
C ARG A 173 -2.88 4.01 21.86
N ASN A 174 -1.92 3.70 22.73
CA ASN A 174 -0.51 3.53 22.40
C ASN A 174 -0.12 2.06 22.13
N GLY A 175 -1.10 1.17 21.86
CA GLY A 175 -0.86 -0.21 21.45
C GLY A 175 -0.46 -1.17 22.58
N SER A 176 -0.86 -0.92 23.83
CA SER A 176 -0.54 -1.81 24.96
C SER A 176 -1.11 -3.22 24.81
N LEU A 177 -2.30 -3.34 24.23
CA LEU A 177 -2.94 -4.62 23.95
C LEU A 177 -2.24 -5.34 22.79
N ASP A 178 -1.87 -4.64 21.72
CA ASP A 178 -1.11 -5.20 20.61
C ASP A 178 0.27 -5.72 21.06
N ALA A 179 0.92 -5.01 21.98
CA ALA A 179 2.18 -5.48 22.56
C ALA A 179 2.02 -6.78 23.36
N LEU A 180 0.91 -6.93 24.08
CA LEU A 180 0.56 -8.19 24.75
C LEU A 180 0.23 -9.29 23.73
N GLU A 181 -0.35 -8.92 22.59
CA GLU A 181 -0.68 -9.81 21.49
C GLU A 181 0.56 -10.35 20.77
N ARG A 182 1.50 -9.48 20.37
CA ARG A 182 2.74 -9.83 19.64
C ARG A 182 3.64 -10.82 20.38
N THR A 183 3.41 -11.03 21.67
CA THR A 183 4.12 -12.03 22.48
C THR A 183 3.58 -13.45 22.26
N ARG A 184 2.45 -13.61 21.55
CA ARG A 184 1.85 -14.87 21.14
C ARG A 184 2.07 -15.07 19.63
N GLN A 185 2.50 -16.26 19.23
CA GLN A 185 2.46 -16.65 17.81
C GLN A 185 0.97 -16.73 17.41
N ARG A 186 0.58 -15.96 16.40
CA ARG A 186 -0.75 -16.03 15.79
C ARG A 186 -0.82 -17.29 14.91
N ASP A 187 -1.90 -18.02 15.04
CA ASP A 187 -2.65 -18.52 13.90
C ASP A 187 -3.86 -17.58 13.80
N THR A 188 -4.14 -17.00 12.64
CA THR A 188 -5.32 -16.13 12.50
C THR A 188 -6.57 -16.98 12.28
N VAL A 189 -7.75 -16.51 12.70
CA VAL A 189 -9.05 -17.17 12.44
C VAL A 189 -9.22 -17.49 10.94
N THR A 190 -8.59 -16.67 10.08
CA THR A 190 -8.45 -16.83 8.63
C THR A 190 -7.71 -18.11 8.24
N ASP A 191 -6.54 -18.38 8.84
CA ASP A 191 -5.71 -19.56 8.54
C ASP A 191 -6.41 -20.87 8.96
N GLU A 192 -7.12 -20.88 10.08
CA GLU A 192 -7.83 -22.07 10.57
C GLU A 192 -9.00 -22.46 9.64
N ILE A 193 -9.76 -21.48 9.15
CA ILE A 193 -10.86 -21.72 8.20
C ILE A 193 -10.31 -22.08 6.83
N LEU A 194 -9.25 -21.41 6.36
CA LEU A 194 -8.51 -21.77 5.15
C LEU A 194 -8.10 -23.23 5.16
N ASN A 195 -7.53 -23.69 6.27
CA ASN A 195 -7.11 -25.08 6.43
C ASN A 195 -8.29 -26.05 6.33
N VAL A 196 -9.45 -25.69 6.88
CA VAL A 196 -10.67 -26.51 6.83
C VAL A 196 -11.24 -26.59 5.42
N LEU A 197 -11.37 -25.46 4.73
CA LEU A 197 -11.84 -25.43 3.34
C LEU A 197 -10.88 -26.18 2.42
N SER A 198 -9.57 -26.00 2.60
CA SER A 198 -8.52 -26.69 1.83
C SER A 198 -8.57 -28.20 2.05
N LYS A 199 -8.70 -28.64 3.31
CA LYS A 199 -8.88 -30.05 3.66
C LYS A 199 -10.14 -30.63 3.02
N ALA A 200 -11.27 -29.92 3.11
CA ALA A 200 -12.53 -30.35 2.52
C ALA A 200 -12.41 -30.52 0.99
N ARG A 201 -11.73 -29.59 0.30
CA ARG A 201 -11.48 -29.68 -1.14
C ARG A 201 -10.68 -30.89 -1.54
N ILE A 202 -9.58 -31.17 -0.84
CA ILE A 202 -8.75 -32.35 -1.12
C ILE A 202 -9.60 -33.60 -0.96
N GLN A 203 -10.31 -33.72 0.17
CA GLN A 203 -11.14 -34.88 0.46
C GLN A 203 -12.21 -35.10 -0.62
N LEU A 204 -12.94 -34.05 -1.00
CA LEU A 204 -13.95 -34.13 -2.05
C LEU A 204 -13.35 -34.43 -3.42
N THR A 205 -12.20 -33.82 -3.76
CA THR A 205 -11.58 -34.02 -5.08
C THR A 205 -11.02 -35.42 -5.23
N THR A 206 -10.30 -35.93 -4.24
CA THR A 206 -9.79 -37.30 -4.24
C THR A 206 -10.93 -38.31 -4.40
N ASP A 207 -12.00 -38.16 -3.61
CA ASP A 207 -13.13 -39.09 -3.62
C ASP A 207 -13.91 -39.05 -4.95
N VAL A 208 -14.16 -37.86 -5.50
CA VAL A 208 -14.83 -37.70 -6.80
C VAL A 208 -13.95 -38.21 -7.93
N HIS A 209 -12.64 -37.95 -7.92
CA HIS A 209 -11.71 -38.43 -8.95
C HIS A 209 -11.62 -39.96 -8.98
N GLU A 210 -11.57 -40.61 -7.80
CA GLU A 210 -11.59 -42.07 -7.68
C GLU A 210 -12.89 -42.68 -8.22
N SER A 211 -14.02 -42.02 -7.99
CA SER A 211 -15.35 -42.47 -8.41
C SER A 211 -15.67 -42.15 -9.88
N HIS A 212 -15.08 -41.08 -10.41
CA HIS A 212 -15.30 -40.55 -11.76
C HIS A 212 -13.99 -40.22 -12.50
N PRO A 213 -13.14 -41.22 -12.79
CA PRO A 213 -11.86 -41.02 -13.48
C PRO A 213 -12.03 -40.58 -14.94
N GLU A 214 -13.25 -40.58 -15.46
CA GLU A 214 -13.58 -40.07 -16.79
C GLU A 214 -13.72 -38.55 -16.90
N LEU A 215 -13.87 -37.84 -15.78
CA LEU A 215 -13.99 -36.38 -15.77
C LEU A 215 -12.66 -35.74 -16.16
N SER A 216 -12.73 -34.67 -16.95
CA SER A 216 -11.57 -33.78 -17.13
C SER A 216 -11.24 -33.08 -15.81
N MET A 217 -10.00 -32.60 -15.66
CA MET A 217 -9.60 -31.87 -14.46
C MET A 217 -10.42 -30.60 -14.26
N ASP A 218 -10.85 -29.94 -15.34
CA ASP A 218 -11.66 -28.74 -15.27
C ASP A 218 -13.07 -29.05 -14.77
N GLU A 219 -13.73 -30.09 -15.32
CA GLU A 219 -15.06 -30.54 -14.84
C GLU A 219 -15.03 -30.99 -13.37
N LEU A 220 -13.93 -31.65 -12.96
CA LEU A 220 -13.72 -32.07 -11.57
C LEU A 220 -13.57 -30.86 -10.64
N ARG A 221 -12.70 -29.90 -11.01
CA ARG A 221 -12.44 -28.69 -10.24
C ARG A 221 -13.70 -27.85 -10.09
N GLU A 222 -14.39 -27.55 -11.19
CA GLU A 222 -15.64 -26.78 -11.20
C GLU A 222 -16.71 -27.48 -10.34
N GLY A 223 -16.89 -28.78 -10.53
CA GLY A 223 -17.95 -29.52 -9.85
C GLY A 223 -17.74 -29.63 -8.34
N VAL A 224 -16.51 -29.89 -7.89
CA VAL A 224 -16.16 -29.91 -6.46
C VAL A 224 -16.29 -28.52 -5.84
N GLN A 225 -15.79 -27.50 -6.53
CA GLN A 225 -15.86 -26.11 -6.10
C GLN A 225 -17.30 -25.69 -5.82
N ARG A 226 -18.18 -25.92 -6.81
CA ARG A 226 -19.60 -25.57 -6.73
C ARG A 226 -20.34 -26.30 -5.61
N ILE A 227 -19.92 -27.53 -5.24
CA ILE A 227 -20.48 -28.23 -4.06
C ILE A 227 -20.05 -27.52 -2.78
N LEU A 228 -18.77 -27.20 -2.65
CA LEU A 228 -18.24 -26.54 -1.45
C LEU A 228 -18.83 -25.14 -1.28
N ASP A 229 -18.92 -24.34 -2.35
CA ASP A 229 -19.54 -23.00 -2.33
C ASP A 229 -20.95 -23.06 -1.75
N ARG A 230 -21.76 -24.04 -2.19
CA ARG A 230 -23.15 -24.23 -1.73
C ARG A 230 -23.21 -24.56 -0.25
N LEU A 231 -22.29 -25.40 0.24
CA LEU A 231 -22.21 -25.74 1.66
C LEU A 231 -21.81 -24.51 2.50
N VAL A 232 -20.81 -23.74 2.05
CA VAL A 232 -20.36 -22.52 2.72
C VAL A 232 -21.47 -21.47 2.76
N VAL A 233 -22.13 -21.17 1.64
CA VAL A 233 -23.24 -20.21 1.58
C VAL A 233 -24.40 -20.63 2.49
N MET A 234 -24.73 -21.93 2.51
CA MET A 234 -25.75 -22.43 3.44
C MET A 234 -25.31 -22.28 4.91
N ARG A 235 -24.05 -22.55 5.26
CA ARG A 235 -23.51 -22.34 6.61
C ARG A 235 -23.55 -20.85 7.02
N VAL A 236 -23.15 -19.95 6.13
CA VAL A 236 -23.27 -18.49 6.35
C VAL A 236 -24.73 -18.11 6.59
N ALA A 237 -25.66 -18.64 5.79
CA ALA A 237 -27.09 -18.39 5.95
C ALA A 237 -27.66 -18.92 7.27
N GLU A 238 -27.20 -20.07 7.77
CA GLU A 238 -27.59 -20.60 9.09
C GLU A 238 -27.11 -19.71 10.23
N ASP A 239 -25.84 -19.29 10.17
CA ASP A 239 -25.20 -18.54 11.24
C ASP A 239 -25.77 -17.12 11.33
N ARG A 240 -26.06 -16.51 10.18
CA ARG A 240 -26.82 -15.25 10.07
C ARG A 240 -28.33 -15.43 10.36
N SER A 241 -28.77 -16.65 10.68
CA SER A 241 -30.16 -16.99 11.02
C SER A 241 -31.17 -16.63 9.91
N ILE A 242 -30.70 -16.67 8.66
CA ILE A 242 -31.47 -16.47 7.42
C ILE A 242 -32.26 -17.73 7.13
N ILE A 243 -31.61 -18.89 7.22
CA ILE A 243 -32.26 -20.20 7.29
C ILE A 243 -32.22 -20.75 8.75
N PRO A 244 -33.03 -21.77 9.10
CA PRO A 244 -32.99 -22.36 10.42
C PRO A 244 -31.57 -22.84 10.79
N ARG A 245 -31.15 -22.63 12.04
CA ARG A 245 -29.83 -23.08 12.50
C ARG A 245 -29.67 -24.60 12.39
N ASP A 246 -28.44 -25.05 12.16
CA ASP A 246 -28.04 -26.45 12.07
C ASP A 246 -28.87 -27.24 11.03
N THR A 247 -29.24 -26.60 9.91
CA THR A 247 -30.04 -27.25 8.86
C THR A 247 -29.26 -28.36 8.18
N LEU A 248 -28.02 -28.10 7.76
CA LEU A 248 -27.12 -29.11 7.19
C LEU A 248 -26.83 -30.22 8.21
N LEU A 249 -26.51 -29.88 9.46
CA LEU A 249 -26.24 -30.87 10.50
C LEU A 249 -27.45 -31.78 10.78
N LYS A 250 -28.63 -31.19 11.01
CA LYS A 250 -29.87 -31.96 11.25
C LYS A 250 -30.25 -32.84 10.07
N MET A 251 -29.94 -32.39 8.86
CA MET A 251 -30.17 -33.15 7.65
C MET A 251 -29.23 -34.35 7.57
N THR A 252 -27.94 -34.16 7.88
CA THR A 252 -26.95 -35.23 7.98
C THR A 252 -27.33 -36.24 9.08
N GLU A 253 -27.68 -35.78 10.28
CA GLU A 253 -28.18 -36.62 11.39
C GLU A 253 -29.43 -37.41 10.98
N SER A 254 -30.40 -36.73 10.35
CA SER A 254 -31.63 -37.38 9.88
C SER A 254 -31.35 -38.41 8.78
N TRP A 255 -30.41 -38.14 7.88
CA TRP A 255 -29.99 -39.10 6.87
C TRP A 255 -29.37 -40.32 7.56
N GLU A 256 -28.50 -40.11 8.55
CA GLU A 256 -27.84 -41.20 9.26
C GLU A 256 -28.84 -42.09 10.02
N GLU A 257 -29.81 -41.49 10.72
CA GLU A 257 -30.81 -42.22 11.50
C GLU A 257 -31.83 -42.99 10.64
N THR A 258 -32.14 -42.47 9.43
CA THR A 258 -33.20 -43.03 8.58
C THR A 258 -32.71 -43.94 7.46
N THR A 259 -31.41 -43.92 7.17
CA THR A 259 -30.81 -44.71 6.08
C THR A 259 -30.63 -46.17 6.49
N ILE A 260 -31.33 -47.06 5.77
CA ILE A 260 -31.27 -48.51 6.01
C ILE A 260 -30.04 -49.14 5.36
N ASN A 261 -29.66 -48.65 4.18
CA ASN A 261 -28.47 -49.08 3.44
C ASN A 261 -27.74 -47.84 2.91
N ARG A 262 -26.55 -47.59 3.46
CA ARG A 262 -25.70 -46.43 3.13
C ARG A 262 -25.18 -46.52 1.69
N ASP A 263 -25.02 -47.72 1.15
CA ASP A 263 -24.60 -47.96 -0.25
C ASP A 263 -25.68 -47.64 -1.30
N VAL A 264 -26.92 -47.34 -0.88
CA VAL A 264 -28.06 -47.15 -1.80
C VAL A 264 -28.64 -45.75 -1.75
N ARG A 265 -28.66 -45.11 -0.56
CA ARG A 265 -29.12 -43.73 -0.40
C ARG A 265 -27.93 -42.85 -0.06
N MET A 266 -27.33 -42.23 -1.07
CA MET A 266 -26.21 -41.30 -0.92
C MET A 266 -26.65 -39.98 -0.29
N LEU A 267 -25.84 -39.42 0.61
CA LEU A 267 -26.07 -38.14 1.29
C LEU A 267 -26.13 -36.98 0.29
N VAL A 268 -25.28 -36.99 -0.74
CA VAL A 268 -25.26 -35.97 -1.81
C VAL A 268 -26.62 -35.80 -2.50
N ARG A 269 -27.39 -36.89 -2.66
CA ARG A 269 -28.73 -36.84 -3.27
C ARG A 269 -29.78 -36.22 -2.35
N ASP A 270 -29.59 -36.38 -1.05
CA ASP A 270 -30.42 -35.68 -0.09
C ASP A 270 -30.06 -34.20 -0.11
N LEU A 271 -28.76 -33.84 -0.06
CA LEU A 271 -28.25 -32.46 -0.16
C LEU A 271 -28.77 -31.75 -1.41
N LYS A 272 -28.85 -32.45 -2.55
CA LYS A 272 -29.50 -31.92 -3.78
C LYS A 272 -30.89 -31.35 -3.49
N ASN A 273 -31.71 -32.00 -2.66
CA ASN A 273 -33.03 -31.46 -2.33
C ASN A 273 -32.95 -30.17 -1.50
N ALA A 274 -31.96 -30.06 -0.60
CA ALA A 274 -31.72 -28.83 0.15
C ALA A 274 -31.21 -27.71 -0.76
N PHE A 275 -30.33 -28.01 -1.70
CA PHE A 275 -29.90 -27.05 -2.72
C PHE A 275 -31.07 -26.55 -3.56
N ARG A 276 -31.98 -27.43 -4.00
CA ARG A 276 -33.20 -27.03 -4.72
C ARG A 276 -34.17 -26.22 -3.86
N ASP A 277 -34.28 -26.53 -2.58
CA ASP A 277 -35.14 -25.77 -1.65
C ASP A 277 -34.56 -24.36 -1.44
N PHE A 278 -33.25 -24.26 -1.21
CA PHE A 278 -32.52 -22.99 -1.10
C PHE A 278 -32.66 -22.17 -2.39
N ASP A 279 -32.41 -22.78 -3.55
CA ASP A 279 -32.58 -22.18 -4.88
C ASP A 279 -34.00 -21.65 -5.10
N SER A 280 -35.02 -22.38 -4.67
CA SER A 280 -36.41 -21.94 -4.86
C SER A 280 -36.78 -20.66 -4.09
N VAL A 281 -36.09 -20.40 -2.98
CA VAL A 281 -36.32 -19.25 -2.09
C VAL A 281 -35.37 -18.10 -2.41
N TYR A 282 -34.10 -18.39 -2.66
CA TYR A 282 -33.03 -17.40 -2.80
C TYR A 282 -32.55 -17.21 -4.25
N ASN A 283 -32.79 -18.17 -5.16
CA ASN A 283 -32.57 -18.09 -6.61
C ASN A 283 -31.25 -17.45 -7.04
N SER A 284 -30.13 -18.10 -6.74
CA SER A 284 -28.83 -17.75 -7.30
C SER A 284 -28.38 -18.81 -8.28
N GLU A 285 -27.75 -18.39 -9.39
CA GLU A 285 -27.18 -19.27 -10.40
C GLU A 285 -26.21 -20.31 -9.80
N LEU A 286 -25.53 -19.95 -8.70
CA LEU A 286 -24.74 -20.86 -7.88
C LEU A 286 -25.50 -22.13 -7.48
N PHE A 287 -26.78 -22.02 -7.12
CA PHE A 287 -27.64 -23.15 -6.78
C PHE A 287 -28.50 -23.61 -7.95
N ALA A 288 -28.23 -23.24 -9.22
CA ALA A 288 -28.90 -23.80 -10.39
C ALA A 288 -28.58 -25.30 -10.58
N GLU A 289 -29.36 -26.03 -11.37
CA GLU A 289 -29.13 -27.47 -11.58
C GLU A 289 -27.79 -27.69 -12.32
N HIS A 290 -26.90 -28.48 -11.72
CA HIS A 290 -25.55 -28.71 -12.23
C HIS A 290 -25.18 -30.21 -12.26
N PRO A 291 -24.34 -30.69 -13.23
CA PRO A 291 -23.89 -32.08 -13.28
C PRO A 291 -23.24 -32.59 -11.98
N CYS A 292 -22.57 -31.72 -11.22
CA CYS A 292 -21.90 -32.08 -9.95
C CYS A 292 -22.84 -32.70 -8.91
N GLU A 293 -24.15 -32.43 -8.98
CA GLU A 293 -25.14 -33.02 -8.07
C GLU A 293 -25.35 -34.52 -8.27
N ASN A 294 -24.79 -35.08 -9.34
CA ASN A 294 -24.83 -36.51 -9.64
C ASN A 294 -23.51 -37.23 -9.36
N PHE A 295 -22.50 -36.53 -8.84
CA PHE A 295 -21.24 -37.16 -8.45
C PHE A 295 -21.48 -38.22 -7.35
N GLU A 296 -20.83 -39.36 -7.49
CA GLU A 296 -20.76 -40.37 -6.45
C GLU A 296 -19.70 -39.92 -5.44
N ILE A 297 -20.16 -39.48 -4.26
CA ILE A 297 -19.30 -39.03 -3.16
C ILE A 297 -19.56 -39.91 -1.94
N ASP A 298 -18.51 -40.44 -1.31
CA ASP A 298 -18.63 -41.24 -0.10
C ASP A 298 -19.33 -40.43 1.00
N ASN A 299 -20.22 -41.11 1.72
CA ASN A 299 -21.02 -40.46 2.74
C ASN A 299 -20.17 -40.02 3.93
N GLU A 300 -19.13 -40.78 4.28
CA GLU A 300 -18.21 -40.45 5.38
C GLU A 300 -17.44 -39.16 5.03
N VAL A 301 -17.02 -38.99 3.77
CA VAL A 301 -16.36 -37.76 3.30
C VAL A 301 -17.28 -36.54 3.45
N LEU A 302 -18.52 -36.62 2.97
CA LEU A 302 -19.47 -35.50 3.11
C LEU A 302 -19.87 -35.22 4.57
N GLN A 303 -19.94 -36.25 5.41
CA GLN A 303 -20.20 -36.08 6.84
C GLN A 303 -19.06 -35.31 7.50
N ASP A 304 -17.82 -35.74 7.28
CA ASP A 304 -16.62 -35.10 7.83
C ASP A 304 -16.53 -33.64 7.39
N VAL A 305 -16.74 -33.36 6.09
CA VAL A 305 -16.73 -31.98 5.56
C VAL A 305 -17.82 -31.12 6.23
N ILE A 306 -19.04 -31.63 6.37
CA ILE A 306 -20.12 -30.87 7.01
C ILE A 306 -19.80 -30.63 8.48
N GLU A 307 -19.33 -31.64 9.21
CA GLU A 307 -18.97 -31.54 10.63
C GLU A 307 -17.84 -30.52 10.87
N ASP A 308 -16.79 -30.56 10.05
CA ASP A 308 -15.67 -29.61 10.11
C ASP A 308 -16.16 -28.15 9.91
N LEU A 309 -17.11 -27.91 8.99
CA LEU A 309 -17.72 -26.58 8.79
C LEU A 309 -18.56 -26.09 9.99
N TYR A 310 -18.97 -26.96 10.92
CA TYR A 310 -19.69 -26.57 12.13
C TYR A 310 -18.77 -26.25 13.32
N GLU A 311 -17.47 -26.50 13.19
CA GLU A 311 -16.48 -26.06 14.19
C GLU A 311 -16.35 -24.52 14.22
N TYR A 312 -16.75 -23.85 13.13
CA TYR A 312 -16.59 -22.40 12.91
C TYR A 312 -17.94 -21.69 12.76
N ASN A 313 -17.96 -20.41 13.13
CA ASN A 313 -19.13 -19.55 13.00
C ASN A 313 -18.90 -18.50 11.90
N PHE A 314 -19.60 -18.68 10.79
CA PHE A 314 -19.52 -17.85 9.59
C PHE A 314 -20.24 -16.49 9.73
N SER A 315 -20.95 -16.23 10.83
CA SER A 315 -21.58 -14.91 11.05
C SER A 315 -20.64 -13.80 11.50
N HIS A 316 -19.41 -14.14 11.91
CA HIS A 316 -18.37 -13.20 12.36
C HIS A 316 -17.24 -13.01 11.37
N ILE A 317 -17.35 -13.66 10.21
CA ILE A 317 -16.44 -13.45 9.10
C ILE A 317 -17.07 -12.32 8.29
N ASP A 318 -16.41 -11.16 8.26
CA ASP A 318 -16.77 -10.11 7.32
C ASP A 318 -16.68 -10.66 5.89
N ALA A 319 -17.53 -10.17 4.99
CA ALA A 319 -17.54 -10.63 3.61
C ALA A 319 -16.13 -10.57 2.98
N ASP A 320 -15.35 -9.55 3.36
CA ASP A 320 -13.98 -9.32 2.89
C ASP A 320 -13.00 -10.40 3.39
N VAL A 321 -13.18 -10.89 4.62
CA VAL A 321 -12.37 -11.98 5.19
C VAL A 321 -12.75 -13.31 4.55
N LEU A 322 -14.04 -13.53 4.27
CA LEU A 322 -14.48 -14.73 3.56
C LEU A 322 -13.93 -14.72 2.13
N GLY A 323 -13.93 -13.56 1.47
CA GLY A 323 -13.37 -13.35 0.14
C GLY A 323 -11.86 -13.64 0.10
N SER A 324 -11.07 -13.06 1.01
CA SER A 324 -9.62 -13.32 1.07
C SER A 324 -9.31 -14.79 1.40
N ILE A 325 -10.08 -15.42 2.29
CA ILE A 325 -9.98 -16.86 2.57
C ILE A 325 -10.30 -17.66 1.30
N TYR A 326 -11.32 -17.27 0.55
CA TYR A 326 -11.73 -17.98 -0.66
C TYR A 326 -10.69 -17.89 -1.77
N GLU A 327 -10.05 -16.74 -1.92
CA GLU A 327 -9.01 -16.49 -2.92
C GLU A 327 -7.71 -17.24 -2.64
N ASP A 328 -7.24 -17.21 -1.40
CA ASP A 328 -6.06 -17.98 -0.97
C ASP A 328 -6.31 -19.48 -1.14
N TYR A 329 -7.53 -19.91 -0.80
CA TYR A 329 -8.00 -21.28 -1.02
C TYR A 329 -8.02 -21.68 -2.51
N LEU A 330 -8.41 -20.77 -3.42
CA LEU A 330 -8.43 -21.00 -4.87
C LEU A 330 -7.07 -20.81 -5.54
N GLY A 331 -6.14 -20.10 -4.90
CA GLY A 331 -4.74 -19.99 -5.33
C GLY A 331 -3.95 -21.29 -5.21
N HIS A 332 -4.60 -22.41 -4.91
CA HIS A 332 -4.03 -23.74 -4.93
C HIS A 332 -4.72 -24.58 -6.01
N ALA A 333 -3.96 -25.08 -6.98
CA ALA A 333 -4.43 -26.05 -7.96
C ALA A 333 -4.25 -27.47 -7.45
N ILE A 334 -5.06 -28.38 -7.99
CA ILE A 334 -4.93 -29.81 -7.74
C ILE A 334 -4.24 -30.43 -8.95
N GLU A 335 -3.07 -31.03 -8.73
CA GLU A 335 -2.29 -31.71 -9.78
C GLU A 335 -2.11 -33.20 -9.51
N ASP A 336 -2.01 -33.98 -10.60
CA ASP A 336 -1.64 -35.39 -10.60
C ASP A 336 -0.12 -35.54 -10.48
N GLN A 337 0.35 -36.26 -9.46
CA GLN A 337 1.74 -36.70 -9.42
C GLN A 337 1.98 -37.75 -10.53
N GLU A 338 2.99 -37.52 -11.40
CA GLU A 338 3.32 -38.40 -12.54
C GLU A 338 3.61 -39.88 -12.16
N ASP A 339 3.78 -40.21 -10.86
CA ASP A 339 4.24 -41.54 -10.42
C ASP A 339 3.37 -42.29 -9.37
N ASP A 340 2.33 -41.72 -8.72
CA ASP A 340 1.62 -42.44 -7.62
C ASP A 340 0.07 -42.32 -7.52
N GLN A 341 -0.66 -41.72 -8.47
CA GLN A 341 -2.13 -41.48 -8.36
C GLN A 341 -2.58 -40.66 -7.14
N ASP A 342 -1.64 -40.08 -6.38
CA ASP A 342 -1.93 -39.18 -5.26
C ASP A 342 -2.05 -37.74 -5.79
N LEU A 343 -3.14 -37.05 -5.42
CA LEU A 343 -3.41 -35.65 -5.73
C LEU A 343 -2.76 -34.74 -4.67
N GLU A 344 -2.14 -33.63 -5.09
CA GLU A 344 -1.55 -32.64 -4.18
C GLU A 344 -2.09 -31.22 -4.50
N LEU A 345 -2.26 -30.40 -3.46
CA LEU A 345 -2.50 -28.96 -3.62
C LEU A 345 -1.16 -28.29 -3.90
N ILE A 346 -1.01 -27.73 -5.09
CA ILE A 346 0.14 -26.92 -5.46
C ILE A 346 -0.29 -25.46 -5.43
N SER A 347 0.45 -24.63 -4.69
CA SER A 347 0.24 -23.19 -4.70
C SER A 347 0.52 -22.65 -6.10
N GLN A 348 -0.51 -22.10 -6.74
CA GLN A 348 -0.43 -21.30 -7.95
C GLN A 348 -0.04 -19.85 -7.66
N GLN A 349 0.41 -19.53 -6.44
CA GLN A 349 0.91 -18.18 -6.15
C GLN A 349 2.05 -17.80 -7.10
N ASP A 350 2.90 -18.75 -7.50
CA ASP A 350 3.98 -18.47 -8.44
C ASP A 350 3.43 -18.18 -9.85
N GLU A 351 2.41 -18.91 -10.32
CA GLU A 351 1.75 -18.68 -11.63
C GLU A 351 0.96 -17.35 -11.65
N ARG A 352 0.25 -17.01 -10.57
CA ARG A 352 -0.48 -15.73 -10.45
C ARG A 352 0.47 -14.54 -10.36
N LYS A 353 1.60 -14.70 -9.67
CA LYS A 353 2.68 -13.69 -9.62
C LYS A 353 3.36 -13.53 -10.97
N GLU A 354 3.61 -14.64 -11.69
CA GLU A 354 4.10 -14.63 -13.07
C GLU A 354 3.11 -13.95 -14.03
N GLY A 355 1.80 -14.11 -13.81
CA GLY A 355 0.73 -13.44 -14.57
C GLY A 355 0.36 -12.03 -14.09
N GLY A 356 1.05 -11.47 -13.08
CA GLY A 356 0.82 -10.09 -12.64
C GLY A 356 -0.43 -9.84 -11.79
N VAL A 357 -1.05 -10.90 -11.23
CA VAL A 357 -2.32 -10.82 -10.49
C VAL A 357 -2.07 -10.77 -8.98
N TYR A 358 -2.40 -9.63 -8.35
CA TYR A 358 -2.14 -9.37 -6.92
C TYR A 358 -3.41 -8.95 -6.17
N TYR A 359 -3.61 -9.52 -4.98
CA TYR A 359 -4.70 -9.12 -4.09
C TYR A 359 -4.43 -7.77 -3.45
N THR A 360 -5.42 -6.86 -3.50
CA THR A 360 -5.27 -5.49 -3.00
C THR A 360 -5.54 -5.43 -1.48
N PRO A 361 -4.59 -4.93 -0.66
CA PRO A 361 -4.82 -4.77 0.77
C PRO A 361 -6.05 -3.90 1.07
N VAL A 362 -6.85 -4.29 2.07
CA VAL A 362 -8.09 -3.58 2.45
C VAL A 362 -7.88 -2.06 2.60
N PRO A 363 -6.86 -1.54 3.31
CA PRO A 363 -6.68 -0.09 3.44
C PRO A 363 -6.48 0.66 2.12
N VAL A 364 -5.95 -0.02 1.09
CA VAL A 364 -5.79 0.54 -0.25
C VAL A 364 -7.12 0.57 -0.98
N VAL A 365 -7.87 -0.54 -0.96
CA VAL A 365 -9.22 -0.63 -1.54
C VAL A 365 -10.13 0.46 -0.95
N GLU A 366 -10.13 0.57 0.38
CA GLU A 366 -10.94 1.58 1.08
C GLU A 366 -10.61 2.99 0.62
N TYR A 367 -9.32 3.33 0.57
CA TYR A 367 -8.89 4.65 0.14
C TYR A 367 -9.35 4.98 -1.28
N ILE A 368 -9.11 4.08 -2.25
CA ILE A 368 -9.41 4.35 -3.66
C ILE A 368 -10.93 4.45 -3.88
N VAL A 369 -11.72 3.57 -3.28
CA VAL A 369 -13.18 3.59 -3.42
C VAL A 369 -13.80 4.80 -2.71
N GLU A 370 -13.29 5.18 -1.53
CA GLU A 370 -13.73 6.42 -0.85
C GLU A 370 -13.35 7.67 -1.65
N ALA A 371 -12.14 7.70 -2.22
CA ALA A 371 -11.62 8.80 -3.03
C ALA A 371 -12.34 8.98 -4.39
N THR A 372 -12.90 7.90 -4.94
CA THR A 372 -13.60 7.92 -6.24
C THR A 372 -15.12 8.01 -6.08
N LEU A 373 -15.72 6.95 -5.53
CA LEU A 373 -17.17 6.86 -5.32
C LEU A 373 -17.63 7.64 -4.09
N GLY A 374 -16.89 7.52 -2.97
CA GLY A 374 -17.28 8.11 -1.68
C GLY A 374 -17.47 9.63 -1.75
N GLU A 375 -16.52 10.36 -2.35
CA GLU A 375 -16.63 11.82 -2.48
C GLU A 375 -17.84 12.27 -3.30
N ARG A 376 -18.17 11.52 -4.37
CA ARG A 376 -19.36 11.77 -5.19
C ARG A 376 -20.64 11.52 -4.40
N LEU A 377 -20.70 10.43 -3.63
CA LEU A 377 -21.82 10.10 -2.76
C LEU A 377 -22.00 11.14 -1.64
N ASP A 378 -20.92 11.55 -0.98
CA ASP A 378 -20.91 12.55 0.09
C ASP A 378 -21.43 13.91 -0.42
N SER A 379 -21.04 14.31 -1.63
CA SER A 379 -21.54 15.53 -2.26
C SER A 379 -23.06 15.49 -2.44
N ILE A 380 -23.61 14.38 -2.96
CA ILE A 380 -25.06 14.24 -3.16
C ILE A 380 -25.80 14.17 -1.82
N MET A 381 -25.24 13.46 -0.84
CA MET A 381 -25.81 13.37 0.52
C MET A 381 -25.80 14.72 1.25
N ALA A 382 -24.83 15.58 0.98
CA ALA A 382 -24.83 16.95 1.50
C ALA A 382 -26.01 17.78 0.95
N ASP A 383 -26.34 17.63 -0.34
CA ASP A 383 -27.51 18.27 -0.95
C ASP A 383 -28.82 17.71 -0.38
N VAL A 384 -28.93 16.39 -0.22
CA VAL A 384 -30.06 15.73 0.46
C VAL A 384 -30.27 16.34 1.85
N LYS A 385 -29.19 16.45 2.63
CA LYS A 385 -29.24 16.99 3.99
C LYS A 385 -29.66 18.46 3.99
N ALA A 386 -29.15 19.25 3.06
CA ALA A 386 -29.51 20.66 2.94
C ALA A 386 -31.03 20.86 2.67
N GLU A 387 -31.65 19.98 1.89
CA GLU A 387 -33.10 20.03 1.63
C GLU A 387 -33.95 19.57 2.84
N LEU A 388 -33.39 18.74 3.73
CA LEU A 388 -34.06 18.27 4.95
C LEU A 388 -33.77 19.15 6.18
N ASP A 389 -32.76 20.02 6.12
CA ASP A 389 -32.38 20.93 7.20
C ASP A 389 -33.24 22.21 7.20
N GLY A 390 -34.00 22.46 8.27
CA GLY A 390 -34.69 23.74 8.50
C GLY A 390 -36.13 23.62 9.03
N ASP A 391 -36.82 24.77 9.15
CA ASP A 391 -38.21 24.83 9.66
C ASP A 391 -39.25 24.25 8.67
N GLU A 392 -38.91 24.14 7.38
CA GLU A 392 -39.76 23.63 6.30
C GLU A 392 -38.96 22.67 5.37
N PRO A 393 -38.78 21.38 5.73
CA PRO A 393 -38.01 20.42 4.93
C PRO A 393 -38.69 20.06 3.59
N ASP A 394 -37.92 20.02 2.50
CA ASP A 394 -38.38 19.59 1.17
C ASP A 394 -38.00 18.13 0.90
N PHE A 395 -38.89 17.25 1.34
CA PHE A 395 -38.72 15.81 1.16
C PHE A 395 -38.75 15.34 -0.31
N GLU A 396 -39.38 16.09 -1.21
CA GLU A 396 -39.43 15.73 -2.64
C GLU A 396 -38.11 16.06 -3.33
N ALA A 397 -37.54 17.23 -3.03
CA ALA A 397 -36.20 17.60 -3.48
C ALA A 397 -35.13 16.64 -2.91
N ALA A 398 -35.18 16.36 -1.61
CA ALA A 398 -34.26 15.41 -0.97
C ALA A 398 -34.31 14.02 -1.61
N ARG A 399 -35.52 13.50 -1.92
CA ARG A 399 -35.63 12.21 -2.60
C ARG A 399 -35.07 12.26 -4.02
N LYS A 400 -35.28 13.37 -4.74
CA LYS A 400 -34.75 13.55 -6.08
C LYS A 400 -33.22 13.55 -6.11
N HIS A 401 -32.57 14.22 -5.15
CA HIS A 401 -31.11 14.14 -5.01
C HIS A 401 -30.67 12.71 -4.71
N PHE A 402 -31.37 12.00 -3.81
CA PHE A 402 -31.04 10.61 -3.52
C PHE A 402 -31.26 9.67 -4.72
N ASP A 403 -32.22 9.94 -5.61
CA ASP A 403 -32.39 9.16 -6.85
C ASP A 403 -31.09 9.18 -7.69
N GLU A 404 -30.31 10.27 -7.65
CA GLU A 404 -29.01 10.36 -8.34
C GLU A 404 -28.00 9.33 -7.80
N ILE A 405 -28.05 8.98 -6.51
CA ILE A 405 -27.23 7.89 -5.93
C ILE A 405 -27.65 6.53 -6.48
N GLU A 406 -28.96 6.30 -6.65
CA GLU A 406 -29.48 5.04 -7.19
C GLU A 406 -29.12 4.85 -8.69
N ASP A 407 -28.80 5.95 -9.38
CA ASP A 407 -28.45 5.97 -10.80
C ASP A 407 -26.94 5.83 -11.08
N ILE A 408 -26.05 5.92 -10.08
CA ILE A 408 -24.60 5.79 -10.28
C ILE A 408 -24.22 4.35 -10.68
N ARG A 409 -23.40 4.19 -11.71
CA ARG A 409 -22.83 2.91 -12.17
C ARG A 409 -21.35 2.79 -11.79
N PHE A 410 -21.01 1.88 -10.87
CA PHE A 410 -19.64 1.56 -10.44
C PHE A 410 -19.14 0.28 -11.11
N LEU A 411 -17.94 0.33 -11.70
CA LEU A 411 -17.31 -0.79 -12.39
C LEU A 411 -15.90 -1.08 -11.86
N ASP A 412 -15.58 -2.36 -11.72
CA ASP A 412 -14.20 -2.86 -11.67
C ASP A 412 -13.92 -3.71 -12.93
N VAL A 413 -12.98 -3.26 -13.77
CA VAL A 413 -12.67 -3.88 -15.08
C VAL A 413 -11.86 -5.17 -14.97
N THR A 414 -11.30 -5.48 -13.80
CA THR A 414 -10.56 -6.71 -13.52
C THR A 414 -10.82 -7.12 -12.07
N CYS A 415 -12.07 -7.53 -11.81
CA CYS A 415 -12.63 -7.46 -10.47
C CYS A 415 -12.07 -8.48 -9.47
N GLY A 416 -11.41 -9.54 -9.92
CA GLY A 416 -10.95 -10.62 -9.05
C GLY A 416 -12.10 -11.16 -8.20
N SER A 417 -11.89 -11.31 -6.89
CA SER A 417 -12.95 -11.67 -5.94
C SER A 417 -13.93 -10.56 -5.57
N GLY A 418 -13.81 -9.38 -6.16
CA GLY A 418 -14.74 -8.27 -5.99
C GLY A 418 -14.48 -7.38 -4.77
N SER A 419 -13.26 -7.30 -4.23
CA SER A 419 -12.98 -6.44 -3.06
C SER A 419 -13.39 -4.97 -3.25
N PHE A 420 -13.12 -4.38 -4.42
CA PHE A 420 -13.57 -3.03 -4.74
C PHE A 420 -15.09 -2.93 -4.83
N LEU A 421 -15.74 -3.94 -5.44
CA LEU A 421 -17.20 -4.03 -5.56
C LEU A 421 -17.89 -4.12 -4.19
N ILE A 422 -17.31 -4.86 -3.24
CA ILE A 422 -17.86 -5.01 -1.89
C ILE A 422 -17.76 -3.68 -1.12
N LYS A 423 -16.62 -3.00 -1.20
CA LYS A 423 -16.47 -1.68 -0.56
C LYS A 423 -17.40 -0.64 -1.18
N ALA A 424 -17.57 -0.66 -2.51
CA ALA A 424 -18.53 0.21 -3.20
C ALA A 424 -19.96 -0.06 -2.73
N TYR A 425 -20.34 -1.34 -2.62
CA TYR A 425 -21.64 -1.75 -2.07
C TYR A 425 -21.85 -1.20 -0.64
N ASP A 426 -20.83 -1.24 0.22
CA ASP A 426 -20.90 -0.71 1.58
C ASP A 426 -21.17 0.80 1.63
N LEU A 427 -20.55 1.57 0.73
CA LEU A 427 -20.81 3.01 0.63
C LEU A 427 -22.24 3.30 0.18
N PHE A 428 -22.75 2.57 -0.82
CA PHE A 428 -24.15 2.69 -1.23
C PHE A 428 -25.10 2.32 -0.08
N GLU A 429 -24.89 1.19 0.59
CA GLU A 429 -25.73 0.76 1.72
C GLU A 429 -25.74 1.81 2.84
N SER A 430 -24.58 2.39 3.14
CA SER A 430 -24.43 3.46 4.14
C SER A 430 -25.25 4.70 3.79
N CYS A 431 -25.28 5.11 2.51
CA CYS A 431 -26.11 6.21 2.04
C CYS A 431 -27.62 5.94 2.27
N TYR A 432 -28.09 4.72 1.99
CA TYR A 432 -29.48 4.35 2.27
C TYR A 432 -29.82 4.43 3.76
N ASP A 433 -28.91 4.05 4.64
CA ASP A 433 -29.12 4.09 6.08
C ASP A 433 -29.04 5.53 6.63
N GLU A 434 -28.12 6.35 6.12
CA GLU A 434 -28.06 7.78 6.44
C GLU A 434 -29.31 8.51 5.98
N PHE A 435 -29.78 8.30 4.74
CA PHE A 435 -31.01 8.91 4.22
C PHE A 435 -32.22 8.56 5.10
N LYS A 436 -32.35 7.30 5.54
CA LYS A 436 -33.39 6.89 6.51
C LYS A 436 -33.26 7.65 7.82
N GLY A 437 -32.04 7.83 8.33
CA GLY A 437 -31.76 8.61 9.53
C GLY A 437 -32.26 10.04 9.39
N LEU A 438 -31.79 10.75 8.36
CA LEU A 438 -32.13 12.14 8.08
C LEU A 438 -33.65 12.36 7.93
N VAL A 439 -34.33 11.51 7.15
CA VAL A 439 -35.79 11.59 6.96
C VAL A 439 -36.56 11.34 8.26
N ASN A 440 -36.06 10.46 9.13
CA ASN A 440 -36.69 10.19 10.42
C ASN A 440 -36.49 11.34 11.41
N ASP A 441 -35.32 11.97 11.42
CA ASP A 441 -35.01 13.10 12.30
C ASP A 441 -35.82 14.35 11.91
N ALA A 442 -35.97 14.62 10.61
CA ALA A 442 -36.79 15.72 10.09
C ALA A 442 -38.30 15.58 10.40
N LYS A 443 -38.76 14.43 10.89
CA LYS A 443 -40.17 14.11 11.16
C LYS A 443 -40.73 14.76 12.43
N GLU A 444 -39.90 15.24 13.35
CA GLU A 444 -40.39 15.64 14.68
C GLU A 444 -41.34 16.86 14.67
N ASP A 445 -41.42 17.65 13.59
CA ASP A 445 -42.30 18.82 13.46
C ASP A 445 -43.43 18.68 12.42
N GLY A 446 -44.35 17.73 12.66
CA GLY A 446 -45.79 18.00 12.50
C GLY A 446 -46.43 18.14 11.10
N GLU A 447 -45.75 17.97 9.96
CA GLU A 447 -46.39 18.03 8.63
C GLU A 447 -46.52 16.69 7.91
N LEU A 448 -47.77 16.23 7.74
CA LEU A 448 -48.13 14.89 7.25
C LEU A 448 -48.32 14.78 5.72
N PHE A 449 -48.13 15.85 4.94
CA PHE A 449 -48.58 15.91 3.54
C PHE A 449 -47.48 15.75 2.47
N GLY A 450 -46.21 16.10 2.74
CA GLY A 450 -45.05 15.75 1.88
C GLY A 450 -44.41 14.39 2.22
N PHE A 451 -44.63 13.95 3.46
CA PHE A 451 -44.03 12.78 4.09
C PHE A 451 -44.35 11.42 3.43
N SER A 452 -45.42 11.30 2.63
CA SER A 452 -45.88 10.00 2.11
C SER A 452 -45.19 9.52 0.83
N ASN A 453 -44.58 10.42 0.05
CA ASN A 453 -43.88 10.06 -1.20
C ASN A 453 -42.39 9.83 -0.97
N ALA A 454 -41.74 10.67 -0.16
CA ALA A 454 -40.32 10.54 0.15
C ALA A 454 -39.98 9.34 1.06
N GLN A 455 -40.97 8.75 1.73
CA GLN A 455 -40.76 7.65 2.68
C GLN A 455 -40.46 6.29 2.05
N ARG A 456 -40.71 6.08 0.76
CA ARG A 456 -40.63 4.74 0.18
C ARG A 456 -39.28 4.50 -0.47
N LEU A 457 -38.26 4.42 0.38
CA LEU A 457 -37.15 3.55 0.03
C LEU A 457 -37.71 2.15 -0.22
N PRO A 458 -37.31 1.50 -1.32
CA PRO A 458 -37.71 0.14 -1.60
C PRO A 458 -37.24 -0.79 -0.48
N ASP A 459 -38.09 -1.71 0.01
CA ASP A 459 -37.70 -2.67 1.04
C ASP A 459 -36.54 -3.59 0.57
N ASP A 460 -36.37 -3.69 -0.76
CA ASP A 460 -35.38 -4.48 -1.50
C ASP A 460 -34.15 -3.66 -1.94
N TYR A 461 -33.88 -2.48 -1.35
CA TYR A 461 -32.78 -1.61 -1.80
C TYR A 461 -31.41 -2.29 -1.86
N ARG A 462 -31.08 -3.21 -0.94
CA ARG A 462 -29.84 -4.02 -0.99
C ARG A 462 -29.69 -4.79 -2.30
N GLN A 463 -30.80 -5.34 -2.82
CA GLN A 463 -30.81 -6.06 -4.09
C GLN A 463 -30.74 -5.09 -5.28
N ARG A 464 -31.25 -3.87 -5.12
CA ARG A 464 -31.16 -2.84 -6.15
C ARG A 464 -29.74 -2.34 -6.31
N ILE A 465 -28.99 -2.16 -5.21
CA ILE A 465 -27.57 -1.82 -5.26
C ILE A 465 -26.81 -2.84 -6.13
N LEU A 466 -27.02 -4.13 -5.87
CA LEU A 466 -26.38 -5.20 -6.65
C LEU A 466 -26.76 -5.21 -8.14
N ARG A 467 -27.98 -4.81 -8.49
CA ARG A 467 -28.47 -4.86 -9.88
C ARG A 467 -28.19 -3.60 -10.68
N ASN A 468 -28.18 -2.46 -10.01
CA ASN A 468 -28.20 -1.16 -10.67
C ASN A 468 -26.88 -0.41 -10.48
N ASN A 469 -26.08 -0.72 -9.46
CA ASN A 469 -24.95 0.12 -9.09
C ASN A 469 -23.60 -0.60 -9.19
N ILE A 470 -23.57 -1.93 -9.07
CA ILE A 470 -22.33 -2.71 -8.97
C ILE A 470 -22.14 -3.56 -10.24
N TYR A 471 -21.02 -3.40 -10.90
CA TYR A 471 -20.65 -4.10 -12.13
C TYR A 471 -19.19 -4.55 -12.07
N GLY A 472 -18.86 -5.68 -12.69
CA GLY A 472 -17.51 -6.22 -12.67
C GLY A 472 -17.22 -7.13 -13.85
N VAL A 473 -15.97 -7.14 -14.31
CA VAL A 473 -15.49 -8.05 -15.35
C VAL A 473 -14.20 -8.71 -14.88
N ASP A 474 -14.06 -10.00 -15.17
CA ASP A 474 -12.80 -10.71 -15.01
C ASP A 474 -12.61 -11.75 -16.12
N LEU A 475 -11.35 -12.03 -16.47
CA LEU A 475 -11.02 -13.05 -17.46
C LEU A 475 -11.28 -14.47 -16.90
N ASP A 476 -11.03 -14.67 -15.61
CA ASP A 476 -11.24 -15.94 -14.93
C ASP A 476 -12.70 -16.06 -14.46
N TYR A 477 -13.43 -17.01 -15.05
CA TYR A 477 -14.80 -17.34 -14.63
C TYR A 477 -14.86 -17.64 -13.11
N GLN A 478 -13.86 -18.32 -12.54
CA GLN A 478 -13.86 -18.61 -11.10
C GLN A 478 -13.83 -17.31 -10.29
N ALA A 479 -13.03 -16.31 -10.69
CA ALA A 479 -13.00 -15.01 -10.03
C ALA A 479 -14.38 -14.33 -10.05
N THR A 480 -15.07 -14.34 -11.21
CA THR A 480 -16.42 -13.77 -11.34
C THR A 480 -17.45 -14.48 -10.45
N GLU A 481 -17.33 -15.80 -10.28
CA GLU A 481 -18.17 -16.57 -9.37
C GLU A 481 -17.93 -16.16 -7.92
N ILE A 482 -16.66 -16.02 -7.51
CA ILE A 482 -16.29 -15.60 -6.15
C ILE A 482 -16.85 -14.20 -5.86
N ALA A 483 -16.62 -13.24 -6.76
CA ALA A 483 -17.14 -11.88 -6.63
C ALA A 483 -18.66 -11.88 -6.46
N SER A 484 -19.35 -12.66 -7.30
CA SER A 484 -20.79 -12.84 -7.21
C SER A 484 -21.20 -13.43 -5.86
N VAL A 485 -20.54 -14.49 -5.37
CA VAL A 485 -20.84 -15.10 -4.07
C VAL A 485 -20.65 -14.09 -2.94
N ASN A 486 -19.54 -13.36 -2.91
CA ASN A 486 -19.24 -12.39 -1.86
C ASN A 486 -20.29 -11.27 -1.80
N LEU A 487 -20.65 -10.71 -2.96
CA LEU A 487 -21.70 -9.69 -3.10
C LEU A 487 -23.08 -10.22 -2.67
N LEU A 488 -23.45 -11.43 -3.11
CA LEU A 488 -24.71 -12.06 -2.73
C LEU A 488 -24.79 -12.33 -1.22
N LEU A 489 -23.68 -12.77 -0.61
CA LEU A 489 -23.59 -12.96 0.84
C LEU A 489 -23.79 -11.64 1.59
N LYS A 490 -23.29 -10.52 1.06
CA LYS A 490 -23.49 -9.19 1.63
C LYS A 490 -24.97 -8.76 1.60
N ALA A 491 -25.68 -9.01 0.49
CA ALA A 491 -27.09 -8.66 0.34
C ALA A 491 -28.09 -9.68 0.94
N LEU A 492 -27.62 -10.86 1.37
CA LEU A 492 -28.48 -11.97 1.82
C LEU A 492 -29.33 -11.60 3.03
N LYS A 493 -30.66 -11.71 2.88
CA LYS A 493 -31.65 -11.42 3.92
C LYS A 493 -32.75 -12.48 3.95
N LYS A 494 -33.35 -12.66 5.13
CA LYS A 494 -34.36 -13.67 5.38
C LYS A 494 -35.62 -13.47 4.51
N ASP A 495 -36.07 -14.56 3.88
CA ASP A 495 -37.29 -14.64 3.06
C ASP A 495 -37.28 -13.70 1.83
N GLU A 496 -36.11 -13.24 1.38
CA GLU A 496 -35.93 -12.37 0.23
C GLU A 496 -35.16 -13.10 -0.89
N LYS A 497 -35.63 -12.96 -2.14
CA LYS A 497 -34.93 -13.52 -3.31
C LYS A 497 -33.68 -12.71 -3.60
N LEU A 498 -32.55 -13.37 -3.85
CA LEU A 498 -31.38 -12.69 -4.37
C LEU A 498 -31.57 -12.35 -5.86
N PRO A 499 -30.94 -11.28 -6.37
CA PRO A 499 -30.72 -11.12 -7.79
C PRO A 499 -29.93 -12.30 -8.38
N THR A 500 -30.15 -12.56 -9.66
CA THR A 500 -29.05 -13.06 -10.50
C THR A 500 -28.16 -11.85 -10.77
N ILE A 501 -26.86 -11.98 -10.49
CA ILE A 501 -25.83 -10.97 -10.83
C ILE A 501 -24.68 -11.57 -11.63
N LEU A 502 -24.41 -12.88 -11.49
CA LEU A 502 -23.47 -13.60 -12.34
C LEU A 502 -24.03 -13.62 -13.77
N GLU A 503 -23.17 -13.38 -14.76
CA GLU A 503 -23.48 -13.19 -16.19
C GLU A 503 -24.39 -12.00 -16.53
N ASP A 504 -25.02 -11.36 -15.54
CA ASP A 504 -25.81 -10.14 -15.67
C ASP A 504 -24.95 -8.89 -15.40
N ASN A 505 -24.55 -8.67 -14.14
CA ASN A 505 -23.76 -7.51 -13.71
C ASN A 505 -22.26 -7.83 -13.56
N ILE A 506 -21.95 -9.08 -13.20
CA ILE A 506 -20.58 -9.60 -13.07
C ILE A 506 -20.37 -10.60 -14.21
N LYS A 507 -19.48 -10.28 -15.15
CA LYS A 507 -19.35 -11.05 -16.41
C LYS A 507 -17.93 -11.59 -16.59
N GLN A 508 -17.83 -12.75 -17.22
CA GLN A 508 -16.56 -13.24 -17.73
C GLN A 508 -16.20 -12.55 -19.06
N GLY A 509 -14.95 -12.10 -19.21
CA GLY A 509 -14.41 -11.63 -20.48
C GLY A 509 -13.01 -11.03 -20.35
N ASN A 510 -12.32 -10.92 -21.48
CA ASN A 510 -11.07 -10.20 -21.61
C ASN A 510 -11.38 -8.72 -21.84
N SER A 511 -11.17 -7.89 -20.82
CA SER A 511 -11.45 -6.46 -20.85
C SER A 511 -10.77 -5.74 -22.01
N LEU A 512 -9.58 -6.18 -22.44
CA LEU A 512 -8.82 -5.58 -23.54
C LEU A 512 -9.29 -5.99 -24.94
N LEU A 513 -10.14 -7.01 -25.07
CA LEU A 513 -10.71 -7.45 -26.35
C LEU A 513 -12.11 -6.88 -26.54
N ASN A 514 -12.19 -5.54 -26.67
CA ASN A 514 -13.45 -4.81 -26.84
C ASN A 514 -14.07 -4.98 -28.25
N GLY A 515 -14.60 -6.16 -28.53
CA GLY A 515 -15.25 -6.43 -29.81
C GLY A 515 -16.09 -7.69 -29.79
N SER A 516 -16.99 -7.81 -30.76
CA SER A 516 -17.73 -9.06 -30.96
C SER A 516 -16.78 -10.19 -31.35
N PRO A 517 -17.08 -11.47 -31.01
CA PRO A 517 -16.21 -12.58 -31.39
C PRO A 517 -15.92 -12.66 -32.90
N ASP A 518 -16.86 -12.23 -33.73
CA ASP A 518 -16.71 -12.13 -35.19
C ASP A 518 -15.76 -11.01 -35.62
N GLU A 519 -15.81 -9.84 -35.00
CA GLU A 519 -14.86 -8.75 -35.26
C GLU A 519 -13.44 -9.11 -34.80
N VAL A 520 -13.32 -9.63 -33.58
CA VAL A 520 -12.03 -10.07 -33.02
C VAL A 520 -11.42 -11.17 -33.88
N ALA A 521 -12.21 -12.15 -34.31
CA ALA A 521 -11.76 -13.21 -35.21
C ALA A 521 -11.25 -12.67 -36.56
N ASP A 522 -11.96 -11.69 -37.14
CA ASP A 522 -11.57 -11.08 -38.41
C ASP A 522 -10.26 -10.28 -38.30
N VAL A 523 -10.06 -9.53 -37.19
CA VAL A 523 -8.84 -8.73 -36.93
C VAL A 523 -7.64 -9.63 -36.64
N MET A 524 -7.79 -10.58 -35.71
CA MET A 524 -6.72 -11.48 -35.28
C MET A 524 -6.44 -12.61 -36.29
N GLY A 525 -7.33 -12.84 -37.24
CA GLY A 525 -7.19 -13.90 -38.25
C GLY A 525 -7.37 -15.31 -37.68
N ILE A 526 -8.16 -15.42 -36.61
CA ILE A 526 -8.52 -16.67 -35.91
C ILE A 526 -9.99 -17.03 -36.23
N SER A 527 -10.49 -18.13 -35.67
CA SER A 527 -11.91 -18.48 -35.75
C SER A 527 -12.74 -17.77 -34.68
N GLU A 528 -14.05 -17.58 -34.93
CA GLU A 528 -15.00 -17.06 -33.93
C GLU A 528 -14.96 -17.86 -32.61
N GLU A 529 -14.77 -19.18 -32.68
CA GLU A 529 -14.65 -20.07 -31.52
C GLU A 529 -13.37 -19.78 -30.71
N GLU A 530 -12.23 -19.54 -31.40
CA GLU A 530 -10.98 -19.14 -30.73
C GLU A 530 -11.09 -17.73 -30.12
N ALA A 531 -11.81 -16.80 -30.75
CA ALA A 531 -12.05 -15.47 -30.20
C ALA A 531 -12.96 -15.51 -28.95
N GLU A 532 -13.98 -16.38 -28.94
CA GLU A 532 -14.79 -16.65 -27.75
C GLU A 532 -13.93 -17.26 -26.62
N GLU A 533 -13.03 -18.21 -26.93
CA GLU A 533 -12.11 -18.81 -25.96
C GLU A 533 -11.12 -17.80 -25.36
N LEU A 534 -10.66 -16.81 -26.15
CA LEU A 534 -9.84 -15.69 -25.66
C LEU A 534 -10.62 -14.67 -24.83
N GLY A 535 -11.94 -14.81 -24.75
CA GLY A 535 -12.80 -13.95 -23.95
C GLY A 535 -13.22 -12.65 -24.64
N ALA A 536 -13.36 -12.61 -25.97
CA ALA A 536 -13.86 -11.44 -26.70
C ALA A 536 -15.12 -10.84 -26.04
N LEU A 537 -15.04 -9.57 -25.66
CA LEU A 537 -16.03 -8.89 -24.83
C LEU A 537 -16.42 -7.54 -25.44
N ASP A 538 -17.50 -7.56 -26.24
CA ASP A 538 -18.15 -6.35 -26.71
C ASP A 538 -18.85 -5.63 -25.54
N TRP A 539 -18.20 -4.58 -25.00
CA TRP A 539 -18.65 -3.89 -23.79
C TRP A 539 -20.04 -3.26 -23.98
N GLU A 540 -20.27 -2.57 -25.10
CA GLU A 540 -21.55 -1.90 -25.39
C GLU A 540 -22.70 -2.90 -25.45
N ASN A 541 -22.51 -4.06 -26.09
CA ASN A 541 -23.56 -5.07 -26.20
C ASN A 541 -23.72 -5.91 -24.92
N LYS A 542 -22.64 -6.13 -24.17
CA LYS A 542 -22.68 -6.94 -22.93
C LYS A 542 -23.34 -6.20 -21.78
N PHE A 543 -23.15 -4.88 -21.70
CA PHE A 543 -23.77 -3.99 -20.72
C PHE A 543 -24.72 -3.00 -21.40
N ASP A 544 -25.57 -3.51 -22.30
CA ASP A 544 -26.49 -2.72 -23.11
C ASP A 544 -27.39 -1.81 -22.26
N ASP A 545 -27.84 -2.27 -21.10
CA ASP A 545 -28.59 -1.49 -20.12
C ASP A 545 -27.80 -0.27 -19.61
N VAL A 546 -26.51 -0.41 -19.35
CA VAL A 546 -25.64 0.68 -18.88
C VAL A 546 -25.39 1.69 -20.00
N PHE A 547 -25.01 1.23 -21.19
CA PHE A 547 -24.68 2.12 -22.30
C PHE A 547 -25.92 2.80 -22.91
N GLU A 548 -27.05 2.09 -23.04
CA GLU A 548 -28.30 2.68 -23.56
C GLU A 548 -28.93 3.67 -22.58
N GLU A 549 -28.87 3.42 -21.26
CA GLU A 549 -29.53 4.27 -20.26
C GLU A 549 -28.62 5.39 -19.72
N ASN A 550 -27.33 5.11 -19.52
CA ASN A 550 -26.37 6.01 -18.86
C ASN A 550 -25.24 6.51 -19.77
N GLY A 551 -25.01 5.86 -20.92
CA GLY A 551 -23.92 6.20 -21.84
C GLY A 551 -22.55 5.68 -21.41
N GLY A 552 -22.48 4.83 -20.40
CA GLY A 552 -21.25 4.27 -19.83
C GLY A 552 -21.31 4.20 -18.30
N PHE A 553 -20.14 4.05 -17.68
CA PHE A 553 -19.99 3.98 -16.23
C PHE A 553 -19.68 5.34 -15.61
N ASP A 554 -20.10 5.53 -14.36
CA ASP A 554 -19.89 6.78 -13.61
C ASP A 554 -18.56 6.77 -12.86
N VAL A 555 -18.16 5.60 -12.36
CA VAL A 555 -16.95 5.41 -11.57
C VAL A 555 -16.32 4.08 -11.96
N ILE A 556 -15.03 4.10 -12.25
CA ILE A 556 -14.20 2.90 -12.41
C ILE A 556 -13.14 2.90 -11.33
N ALA A 557 -13.04 1.83 -10.56
CA ALA A 557 -11.94 1.67 -9.61
C ALA A 557 -11.57 0.21 -9.41
N GLY A 558 -10.27 -0.06 -9.27
CA GLY A 558 -9.74 -1.42 -9.25
C GLY A 558 -8.22 -1.50 -9.14
N ASN A 559 -7.72 -2.73 -9.26
CA ASN A 559 -6.31 -3.06 -9.38
C ASN A 559 -6.07 -3.81 -10.70
N PRO A 560 -5.75 -3.11 -11.80
CA PRO A 560 -5.43 -3.77 -13.06
C PRO A 560 -4.20 -4.68 -12.91
N PRO A 561 -4.08 -5.79 -13.66
CA PRO A 561 -2.89 -6.64 -13.67
C PRO A 561 -1.65 -5.90 -14.18
N TRP A 562 -0.48 -6.26 -13.63
CA TRP A 562 0.81 -5.62 -13.94
C TRP A 562 1.75 -6.60 -14.64
N GLY A 563 2.24 -6.24 -15.83
CA GLY A 563 3.16 -7.05 -16.61
C GLY A 563 2.54 -8.37 -17.09
N ALA A 564 1.22 -8.40 -17.31
CA ALA A 564 0.55 -9.58 -17.84
C ALA A 564 1.08 -9.91 -19.25
N ASP A 565 1.21 -11.20 -19.54
CA ASP A 565 1.52 -11.68 -20.89
C ASP A 565 0.28 -11.48 -21.78
N ILE A 566 0.37 -10.53 -22.70
CA ILE A 566 -0.69 -10.13 -23.63
C ILE A 566 -0.30 -10.37 -25.09
N ASP A 567 0.77 -11.15 -25.33
CA ASP A 567 1.29 -11.45 -26.67
C ASP A 567 0.22 -12.13 -27.55
N GLU A 568 -0.72 -12.88 -26.95
CA GLU A 568 -1.79 -13.57 -27.66
C GLU A 568 -2.78 -12.61 -28.33
N ILE A 569 -2.89 -11.37 -27.84
CA ILE A 569 -3.79 -10.33 -28.37
C ILE A 569 -3.07 -9.18 -29.07
N ASP A 570 -1.76 -9.29 -29.34
CA ASP A 570 -0.97 -8.25 -30.03
C ASP A 570 -1.61 -7.75 -31.32
N ALA A 571 -2.18 -8.65 -32.12
CA ALA A 571 -2.81 -8.28 -33.39
C ALA A 571 -4.05 -7.39 -33.21
N TRP A 572 -4.74 -7.51 -32.07
CA TRP A 572 -5.85 -6.64 -31.69
C TRP A 572 -5.33 -5.29 -31.21
N LEU A 573 -4.33 -5.29 -30.32
CA LEU A 573 -3.73 -4.08 -29.75
C LEU A 573 -3.02 -3.19 -30.80
N GLU A 574 -2.39 -3.80 -31.81
CA GLU A 574 -1.72 -3.08 -32.91
C GLU A 574 -2.69 -2.53 -33.96
N SER A 575 -4.00 -2.76 -33.83
CA SER A 575 -4.98 -2.23 -34.77
C SER A 575 -5.08 -0.70 -34.62
N GLU A 576 -5.05 0.03 -35.74
CA GLU A 576 -4.96 1.50 -35.77
C GLU A 576 -6.18 2.24 -35.16
N GLU A 577 -7.19 1.52 -34.65
CA GLU A 577 -8.45 2.07 -34.18
C GLU A 577 -8.70 1.87 -32.66
N GLU A 578 -7.87 1.08 -31.94
CA GLU A 578 -8.22 0.62 -30.58
C GLU A 578 -7.38 1.21 -29.43
N TYR A 579 -6.04 1.29 -29.53
CA TYR A 579 -5.18 1.73 -28.41
C TYR A 579 -4.04 2.68 -28.83
N ASP A 580 -4.09 3.94 -28.39
CA ASP A 580 -3.08 4.98 -28.55
C ASP A 580 -1.88 4.79 -27.59
N LEU A 581 -2.04 4.14 -26.44
CA LEU A 581 -0.95 3.87 -25.49
C LEU A 581 -0.14 2.61 -25.82
N ALA A 582 -0.59 1.80 -26.78
CA ALA A 582 0.11 0.60 -27.27
C ALA A 582 1.34 0.93 -28.14
N VAL A 583 2.25 1.78 -27.64
CA VAL A 583 3.39 2.33 -28.41
C VAL A 583 4.72 1.98 -27.75
N ASN A 584 5.63 1.35 -28.52
CA ASN A 584 6.95 0.87 -28.07
C ASN A 584 6.86 -0.23 -26.99
N GLN A 585 7.17 0.11 -25.74
CA GLN A 585 7.13 -0.77 -24.59
C GLN A 585 6.07 -0.20 -23.65
N TYR A 586 4.97 -0.93 -23.49
CA TYR A 586 3.84 -0.62 -22.63
C TYR A 586 3.59 -1.79 -21.68
N ASP A 587 2.69 -1.60 -20.73
CA ASP A 587 2.30 -2.60 -19.74
C ASP A 587 0.76 -2.73 -19.76
N SER A 588 0.22 -3.87 -19.33
CA SER A 588 -1.21 -4.18 -19.35
C SER A 588 -2.05 -3.15 -18.60
N TYR A 589 -1.54 -2.58 -17.51
CA TYR A 589 -2.27 -1.56 -16.76
C TYR A 589 -2.45 -0.25 -17.53
N GLU A 590 -1.54 0.08 -18.46
CA GLU A 590 -1.64 1.31 -19.27
C GLU A 590 -2.80 1.20 -20.26
N LEU A 591 -2.97 0.02 -20.88
CA LEU A 591 -4.07 -0.27 -21.79
C LEU A 591 -5.43 -0.32 -21.06
N LEU A 592 -5.45 -0.81 -19.82
CA LEU A 592 -6.67 -0.83 -19.01
C LEU A 592 -7.08 0.57 -18.51
N ILE A 593 -6.12 1.49 -18.35
CA ILE A 593 -6.42 2.91 -18.11
C ILE A 593 -7.10 3.52 -19.33
N GLU A 594 -6.59 3.24 -20.53
CA GLU A 594 -7.16 3.72 -21.79
C GLU A 594 -8.55 3.13 -22.05
N LEU A 595 -8.71 1.81 -21.91
CA LEU A 595 -10.03 1.17 -21.97
C LEU A 595 -11.00 1.78 -20.96
N GLY A 596 -10.57 1.94 -19.70
CA GLY A 596 -11.42 2.50 -18.66
C GLY A 596 -11.94 3.90 -19.03
N ASP A 597 -11.12 4.68 -19.74
CA ASP A 597 -11.50 5.99 -20.24
C ASP A 597 -12.68 5.95 -21.22
N ASP A 598 -12.63 5.03 -22.19
CA ASP A 598 -13.68 4.84 -23.20
C ASP A 598 -14.99 4.33 -22.59
N LEU A 599 -14.91 3.62 -21.46
CA LEU A 599 -16.08 3.08 -20.76
C LEU A 599 -16.74 4.13 -19.84
N LEU A 600 -16.08 5.24 -19.53
CA LEU A 600 -16.60 6.26 -18.62
C LEU A 600 -17.53 7.26 -19.30
N THR A 601 -18.51 7.72 -18.53
CA THR A 601 -19.39 8.84 -18.90
C THR A 601 -18.67 10.19 -18.84
N GLU A 602 -19.30 11.25 -19.38
CA GLU A 602 -18.83 12.62 -19.16
C GLU A 602 -18.81 12.94 -17.65
N ASN A 603 -17.66 13.41 -17.13
CA ASN A 603 -17.38 13.61 -15.70
C ASN A 603 -17.32 12.31 -14.87
N GLY A 604 -17.18 11.14 -15.52
CA GLY A 604 -16.85 9.91 -14.85
C GLY A 604 -15.45 9.95 -14.24
N THR A 605 -15.21 9.17 -13.18
CA THR A 605 -13.92 9.15 -12.47
C THR A 605 -13.30 7.77 -12.51
N LEU A 606 -12.00 7.71 -12.82
CA LEU A 606 -11.19 6.50 -12.72
C LEU A 606 -10.25 6.60 -11.52
N GLY A 607 -10.10 5.52 -10.74
CA GLY A 607 -9.06 5.41 -9.72
C GLY A 607 -8.44 4.01 -9.66
N PHE A 608 -7.15 3.90 -9.95
CA PHE A 608 -6.41 2.63 -9.92
C PHE A 608 -5.21 2.67 -8.99
N ILE A 609 -4.90 1.49 -8.42
CA ILE A 609 -3.54 1.20 -7.95
C ILE A 609 -2.74 0.54 -9.07
N ILE A 610 -1.56 1.10 -9.34
CA ILE A 610 -0.69 0.71 -10.45
C ILE A 610 0.77 0.61 -9.97
N PRO A 611 1.69 0.06 -10.78
CA PRO A 611 3.12 0.11 -10.47
C PRO A 611 3.63 1.56 -10.43
N ASP A 612 4.64 1.83 -9.60
CA ASP A 612 5.32 3.12 -9.59
C ASP A 612 6.18 3.38 -10.85
N SER A 613 6.13 2.45 -11.81
CA SER A 613 6.77 2.60 -13.12
C SER A 613 6.27 3.82 -13.89
N ILE A 614 5.06 4.30 -13.59
CA ILE A 614 4.57 5.59 -14.08
C ILE A 614 5.51 6.77 -13.77
N PHE A 615 6.39 6.67 -12.77
CA PHE A 615 7.39 7.71 -12.46
C PHE A 615 8.72 7.54 -13.24
N ASN A 616 8.87 6.47 -14.03
CA ASN A 616 10.09 6.19 -14.79
C ASN A 616 10.14 6.95 -16.12
N GLU A 617 11.34 7.11 -16.69
CA GLU A 617 11.53 7.84 -17.95
C GLU A 617 10.82 7.19 -19.15
N ASP A 618 10.46 5.91 -19.08
CA ASP A 618 9.80 5.18 -20.18
C ASP A 618 8.28 5.48 -20.27
N SER A 619 7.61 5.81 -19.16
CA SER A 619 6.15 6.05 -19.12
C SER A 619 5.72 7.48 -19.52
N VAL A 620 6.52 8.17 -20.35
CA VAL A 620 6.17 9.49 -20.89
C VAL A 620 4.85 9.49 -21.67
N PRO A 621 4.54 8.48 -22.52
CA PRO A 621 3.26 8.46 -23.25
C PRO A 621 2.04 8.50 -22.32
N LEU A 622 1.99 7.61 -21.32
CA LEU A 622 0.90 7.58 -20.33
C LEU A 622 0.80 8.90 -19.55
N ARG A 623 1.91 9.43 -19.01
CA ARG A 623 1.88 10.69 -18.25
C ARG A 623 1.39 11.85 -19.11
N ARG A 624 1.82 11.91 -20.36
CA ARG A 624 1.36 12.93 -21.30
C ARG A 624 -0.14 12.80 -21.55
N TRP A 625 -0.63 11.61 -21.84
CA TRP A 625 -2.05 11.36 -22.10
C TRP A 625 -2.92 11.78 -20.90
N LEU A 626 -2.55 11.36 -19.69
CA LEU A 626 -3.25 11.73 -18.45
C LEU A 626 -3.32 13.25 -18.24
N VAL A 627 -2.21 13.96 -18.49
CA VAL A 627 -2.07 15.38 -18.14
C VAL A 627 -2.63 16.31 -19.23
N ASP A 628 -2.47 15.95 -20.50
CA ASP A 628 -2.86 16.77 -21.66
C ASP A 628 -4.31 16.54 -22.08
N GLU A 629 -4.93 15.44 -21.63
CA GLU A 629 -6.26 15.08 -22.10
C GLU A 629 -7.31 14.91 -20.99
N ARG A 630 -6.92 14.76 -19.72
CA ARG A 630 -7.84 14.53 -18.59
C ARG A 630 -7.60 15.49 -17.44
N GLN A 631 -8.59 15.63 -16.55
CA GLN A 631 -8.41 16.39 -15.30
C GLN A 631 -7.88 15.44 -14.22
N LEU A 632 -6.62 15.61 -13.82
CA LEU A 632 -5.98 14.77 -12.82
C LEU A 632 -6.44 15.15 -11.41
N ASP A 633 -6.95 14.19 -10.64
CA ASP A 633 -7.41 14.45 -9.28
C ASP A 633 -6.32 14.13 -8.25
N ARG A 634 -5.70 12.95 -8.38
CA ARG A 634 -4.72 12.45 -7.40
C ARG A 634 -3.60 11.65 -8.03
N VAL A 635 -2.38 11.83 -7.51
CA VAL A 635 -1.21 11.00 -7.83
C VAL A 635 -0.39 10.74 -6.57
N HIS A 636 -0.42 9.53 -6.04
CA HIS A 636 0.32 9.15 -4.84
C HIS A 636 1.39 8.10 -5.13
N LYS A 637 2.62 8.37 -4.73
CA LYS A 637 3.71 7.38 -4.77
C LYS A 637 3.76 6.64 -3.44
N LEU A 638 3.27 5.40 -3.41
CA LEU A 638 3.23 4.60 -2.19
C LEU A 638 4.55 3.89 -1.92
N GLY A 639 5.28 3.45 -2.95
CA GLY A 639 6.55 2.71 -2.83
C GLY A 639 6.39 1.20 -2.61
N GLU A 640 7.48 0.51 -2.27
CA GLU A 640 7.53 -0.96 -2.10
C GLU A 640 6.94 -1.44 -0.76
N GLY A 641 6.36 -2.64 -0.74
CA GLY A 641 5.88 -3.28 0.50
C GLY A 641 4.48 -2.86 0.93
N VAL A 642 3.69 -2.30 0.02
CA VAL A 642 2.24 -2.15 0.18
C VAL A 642 1.55 -3.52 0.13
N PHE A 643 1.95 -4.36 -0.84
CA PHE A 643 1.49 -5.73 -0.97
C PHE A 643 2.45 -6.66 -0.20
N PRO A 644 1.93 -7.53 0.69
CA PRO A 644 2.75 -8.55 1.36
C PRO A 644 3.47 -9.45 0.33
N ASP A 645 4.77 -9.70 0.54
CA ASP A 645 5.59 -10.57 -0.31
C ASP A 645 5.73 -10.15 -1.79
N VAL A 646 5.43 -8.89 -2.10
CA VAL A 646 5.64 -8.27 -3.42
C VAL A 646 6.67 -7.14 -3.30
N TRP A 647 7.73 -7.22 -4.12
CA TRP A 647 8.83 -6.24 -4.12
C TRP A 647 8.62 -5.10 -5.11
N ALA A 648 7.53 -5.11 -5.87
CA ALA A 648 7.17 -4.01 -6.77
C ALA A 648 6.72 -2.78 -5.97
N ALA A 649 7.21 -1.61 -6.36
CA ALA A 649 6.74 -0.34 -5.84
C ALA A 649 5.43 0.06 -6.52
N THR A 650 4.57 0.75 -5.77
CA THR A 650 3.18 1.04 -6.19
C THR A 650 2.84 2.52 -6.13
N ALA A 651 1.82 2.88 -6.89
CA ALA A 651 1.27 4.21 -7.00
C ALA A 651 -0.25 4.17 -7.09
N ILE A 652 -0.92 5.25 -6.71
CA ILE A 652 -2.35 5.45 -6.95
C ILE A 652 -2.49 6.62 -7.91
N VAL A 653 -3.31 6.44 -8.94
CA VAL A 653 -3.66 7.49 -9.91
C VAL A 653 -5.18 7.59 -9.96
N GLN A 654 -5.69 8.82 -9.90
CA GLN A 654 -7.08 9.15 -10.07
C GLN A 654 -7.25 10.33 -11.03
N TYR A 655 -8.21 10.22 -11.95
CA TYR A 655 -8.58 11.31 -12.85
C TYR A 655 -10.07 11.31 -13.15
N THR A 656 -10.56 12.44 -13.64
CA THR A 656 -11.95 12.64 -14.06
C THR A 656 -12.00 12.99 -15.55
N ILE A 657 -13.00 12.45 -16.27
CA ILE A 657 -13.29 12.75 -17.67
C ILE A 657 -13.79 14.19 -17.79
N ALA A 658 -12.86 15.12 -17.95
CA ALA A 658 -13.09 16.53 -18.18
C ALA A 658 -11.93 17.14 -18.96
N ASP A 659 -12.20 18.23 -19.68
CA ASP A 659 -11.14 19.02 -20.32
C ASP A 659 -10.10 19.45 -19.25
N PRO A 660 -8.80 19.25 -19.49
CA PRO A 660 -7.77 19.58 -18.52
C PRO A 660 -7.73 21.09 -18.24
N ASP A 661 -7.83 21.47 -16.96
CA ASP A 661 -7.54 22.83 -16.50
C ASP A 661 -6.08 22.90 -15.97
N PRO A 662 -5.19 23.70 -16.57
CA PRO A 662 -3.82 23.88 -16.08
C PRO A 662 -3.74 24.36 -14.62
N GLU A 663 -4.77 25.04 -14.12
CA GLU A 663 -4.86 25.49 -12.73
C GLU A 663 -5.61 24.50 -11.82
N ASN A 664 -5.95 23.31 -12.33
CA ASN A 664 -6.52 22.25 -11.52
C ASN A 664 -5.55 21.85 -10.40
N GLU A 665 -6.09 21.69 -9.20
CA GLU A 665 -5.37 21.28 -8.01
C GLU A 665 -5.31 19.76 -7.95
N VAL A 666 -4.11 19.20 -8.04
CA VAL A 666 -3.86 17.75 -7.95
C VAL A 666 -3.33 17.41 -6.57
N GLU A 667 -4.00 16.50 -5.86
CA GLU A 667 -3.50 16.00 -4.58
C GLU A 667 -2.37 14.98 -4.82
N VAL A 668 -1.21 15.25 -4.24
CA VAL A 668 -0.03 14.40 -4.39
C VAL A 668 0.55 14.00 -3.05
N SER A 669 1.13 12.81 -2.99
CA SER A 669 1.84 12.38 -1.80
C SER A 669 2.96 11.40 -2.15
N LEU A 670 3.90 11.27 -1.22
CA LEU A 670 4.95 10.30 -1.26
C LEU A 670 5.06 9.64 0.11
N LEU A 671 4.89 8.31 0.15
CA LEU A 671 5.03 7.54 1.37
C LEU A 671 6.43 6.96 1.49
N GLN A 672 7.00 7.09 2.68
CA GLN A 672 8.27 6.46 3.06
C GLN A 672 8.01 5.07 3.65
N LYS A 673 9.07 4.27 3.78
CA LYS A 673 8.96 2.93 4.38
C LYS A 673 8.35 2.98 5.79
N GLU A 674 8.77 3.96 6.57
CA GLU A 674 8.31 4.17 7.95
C GLU A 674 6.80 4.48 7.99
N ASP A 675 6.27 5.19 6.99
CA ASP A 675 4.85 5.48 6.86
C ASP A 675 4.04 4.21 6.56
N ARG A 676 4.53 3.37 5.64
CA ARG A 676 3.87 2.10 5.30
C ARG A 676 3.88 1.10 6.44
N GLU A 677 4.93 1.07 7.26
CA GLU A 677 4.99 0.24 8.46
C GLU A 677 3.88 0.59 9.48
N THR A 678 3.38 1.84 9.48
CA THR A 678 2.24 2.22 10.34
C THR A 678 0.92 1.63 9.90
N MET A 679 0.79 1.25 8.63
CA MET A 679 -0.41 0.61 8.08
C MET A 679 -0.46 -0.90 8.37
N MET A 680 0.65 -1.52 8.77
CA MET A 680 0.72 -2.97 8.93
C MET A 680 0.16 -3.46 10.28
N GLY A 681 -0.54 -4.59 10.25
CA GLY A 681 -1.12 -5.26 11.43
C GLY A 681 -2.60 -4.92 11.65
N SER A 682 -3.27 -5.66 12.55
CA SER A 682 -4.72 -5.57 12.78
C SER A 682 -5.22 -4.25 13.39
N GLY A 683 -4.31 -3.37 13.79
CA GLY A 683 -4.56 -2.02 14.31
C GLY A 683 -3.75 -0.93 13.59
N GLY A 684 -3.31 -1.20 12.35
CA GLY A 684 -2.59 -0.22 11.53
C GLY A 684 -3.42 1.03 11.23
N GLU A 685 -2.74 2.14 10.97
CA GLU A 685 -3.39 3.40 10.56
C GLU A 685 -3.99 3.26 9.15
N ALA A 686 -5.20 3.80 8.95
CA ALA A 686 -5.86 3.80 7.64
C ALA A 686 -5.01 4.56 6.61
N LEU A 687 -4.95 4.06 5.36
CA LEU A 687 -4.14 4.68 4.30
C LEU A 687 -4.49 6.15 4.11
N GLY A 688 -5.79 6.51 4.10
CA GLY A 688 -6.21 7.91 3.98
C GLY A 688 -5.69 8.82 5.09
N SER A 689 -5.50 8.31 6.31
CA SER A 689 -4.90 9.08 7.40
C SER A 689 -3.39 9.25 7.22
N VAL A 690 -2.69 8.24 6.69
CA VAL A 690 -1.26 8.31 6.38
C VAL A 690 -1.02 9.27 5.21
N VAL A 691 -1.78 9.10 4.12
CA VAL A 691 -1.74 9.97 2.94
C VAL A 691 -2.06 11.40 3.34
N GLY A 692 -3.14 11.65 4.08
CA GLY A 692 -3.51 13.01 4.50
C GLY A 692 -2.48 13.73 5.39
N LYS A 693 -1.57 13.01 6.06
CA LYS A 693 -0.44 13.62 6.78
C LYS A 693 0.72 14.01 5.88
N LYS A 694 0.82 13.38 4.70
CA LYS A 694 1.93 13.50 3.76
C LYS A 694 1.53 14.19 2.47
N SER A 695 0.23 14.37 2.22
CA SER A 695 -0.25 14.95 1.00
C SER A 695 -0.14 16.47 1.00
N HIS A 696 0.06 16.99 -0.20
CA HIS A 696 -0.03 18.40 -0.51
C HIS A 696 -0.63 18.56 -1.90
N VAL A 697 -0.93 19.80 -2.26
CA VAL A 697 -1.51 20.12 -3.57
C VAL A 697 -0.44 20.72 -4.48
N THR A 698 -0.47 20.32 -5.74
CA THR A 698 0.28 20.96 -6.83
C THR A 698 -0.66 21.28 -8.00
N LEU A 699 -0.26 22.16 -8.91
CA LEU A 699 -1.08 22.50 -10.07
C LEU A 699 -0.79 21.54 -11.23
N GLN A 700 -1.82 21.13 -11.97
CA GLN A 700 -1.67 20.21 -13.11
C GLN A 700 -0.67 20.74 -14.17
N LYS A 701 -0.60 22.07 -14.37
CA LYS A 701 0.41 22.67 -15.27
C LYS A 701 1.86 22.34 -14.90
N ARG A 702 2.14 22.03 -13.62
CA ARG A 702 3.50 21.65 -13.20
C ARG A 702 3.94 20.37 -13.88
N PHE A 703 3.01 19.43 -14.09
CA PHE A 703 3.27 18.22 -14.86
C PHE A 703 3.29 18.48 -16.37
N GLN A 704 2.47 19.41 -16.88
CA GLN A 704 2.48 19.80 -18.30
C GLN A 704 3.82 20.43 -18.74
N GLU A 705 4.40 21.24 -17.86
CA GLU A 705 5.63 21.99 -18.12
C GLU A 705 6.89 21.19 -17.79
N ALA A 706 6.77 20.10 -17.04
CA ALA A 706 7.89 19.25 -16.66
C ALA A 706 8.46 18.48 -17.89
N ASP A 707 9.79 18.36 -17.94
CA ASP A 707 10.45 17.59 -18.99
C ASP A 707 10.01 16.12 -18.91
N GLY A 708 9.49 15.56 -20.00
CA GLY A 708 8.92 14.21 -20.02
C GLY A 708 7.67 14.04 -19.15
N TYR A 709 6.95 15.13 -18.83
CA TYR A 709 5.73 15.13 -18.03
C TYR A 709 5.89 14.49 -16.64
N THR A 710 7.02 14.69 -15.96
CA THR A 710 7.30 13.99 -14.69
C THR A 710 6.34 14.36 -13.57
N PHE A 711 5.91 13.36 -12.81
CA PHE A 711 5.08 13.54 -11.62
C PHE A 711 5.96 13.76 -10.38
N ASP A 712 6.36 15.02 -10.16
CA ASP A 712 7.18 15.43 -9.01
C ASP A 712 6.36 15.51 -7.72
N VAL A 713 5.77 14.39 -7.28
CA VAL A 713 4.81 14.29 -6.17
C VAL A 713 5.33 14.73 -4.79
N TRP A 714 6.64 14.97 -4.67
CA TRP A 714 7.31 15.47 -3.45
C TRP A 714 7.55 17.00 -3.47
N ALA A 715 7.26 17.67 -4.60
CA ALA A 715 7.44 19.09 -4.77
C ALA A 715 6.10 19.82 -4.58
N SER A 716 6.08 20.75 -3.65
CA SER A 716 4.96 21.68 -3.42
C SER A 716 5.08 22.92 -4.31
N GLU A 717 4.02 23.73 -4.38
CA GLU A 717 4.07 25.04 -5.07
C GLU A 717 5.16 25.98 -4.52
N GLU A 718 5.50 25.88 -3.23
CA GLU A 718 6.62 26.64 -2.66
C GLU A 718 7.96 26.13 -3.20
N ASP A 719 8.11 24.80 -3.33
CA ASP A 719 9.31 24.19 -3.89
C ASP A 719 9.49 24.57 -5.38
N HIS A 720 8.40 24.54 -6.16
CA HIS A 720 8.43 24.98 -7.56
C HIS A 720 8.85 26.44 -7.70
N ARG A 721 8.37 27.35 -6.85
CA ARG A 721 8.80 28.76 -6.87
C ARG A 721 10.30 28.91 -6.59
N ILE A 722 10.84 28.14 -5.66
CA ILE A 722 12.28 28.17 -5.35
C ILE A 722 13.08 27.63 -6.54
N MET A 723 12.68 26.49 -7.10
CA MET A 723 13.37 25.88 -8.25
C MET A 723 13.29 26.75 -9.51
N GLU A 724 12.15 27.41 -9.74
CA GLU A 724 11.96 28.37 -10.83
C GLU A 724 12.87 29.60 -10.65
N ALA A 725 12.96 30.15 -9.44
CA ALA A 725 13.90 31.23 -9.14
C ALA A 725 15.35 30.80 -9.43
N MET A 726 15.74 29.57 -9.03
CA MET A 726 17.08 29.06 -9.28
C MET A 726 17.38 28.83 -10.76
N THR A 727 16.40 28.42 -11.55
CA THR A 727 16.57 28.10 -12.98
C THR A 727 16.34 29.29 -13.92
N THR A 728 15.86 30.42 -13.39
CA THR A 728 15.66 31.64 -14.16
C THR A 728 17.00 32.35 -14.41
N GLY A 729 17.34 32.55 -15.68
CA GLY A 729 18.51 33.35 -16.06
C GLY A 729 19.84 32.69 -15.70
N THR A 730 20.07 31.45 -16.14
CA THR A 730 21.30 30.71 -15.86
C THR A 730 22.30 30.72 -17.03
N VAL A 731 23.59 30.61 -16.73
CA VAL A 731 24.66 30.42 -17.74
C VAL A 731 24.77 28.94 -18.16
N ASP A 732 24.94 28.67 -19.45
CA ASP A 732 25.26 27.32 -19.94
C ASP A 732 26.74 27.03 -19.65
N TRP A 733 27.01 25.94 -18.93
CA TRP A 733 28.36 25.52 -18.60
C TRP A 733 29.21 25.29 -19.84
N SER A 734 28.60 24.88 -20.95
CA SER A 734 29.28 24.56 -22.21
C SER A 734 29.85 25.79 -22.91
N ASP A 735 29.34 26.99 -22.60
CA ASP A 735 29.83 28.26 -23.13
C ASP A 735 31.04 28.78 -22.34
N VAL A 736 31.30 28.23 -21.14
CA VAL A 736 32.34 28.70 -20.21
C VAL A 736 33.42 27.64 -19.96
N LEU A 737 33.03 26.36 -19.86
CA LEU A 737 33.87 25.28 -19.34
C LEU A 737 34.02 24.10 -20.30
N ASP A 738 35.27 23.65 -20.50
CA ASP A 738 35.58 22.34 -21.06
C ASP A 738 35.47 21.25 -19.99
N ASN A 739 34.83 20.15 -20.34
CA ASN A 739 34.45 19.09 -19.41
C ASN A 739 35.12 17.76 -19.78
N GLY A 740 35.29 16.86 -18.80
CA GLY A 740 35.82 15.53 -19.08
C GLY A 740 36.24 14.74 -17.85
N ARG A 741 36.44 13.44 -18.07
CA ARG A 741 36.69 12.45 -17.01
C ARG A 741 38.18 12.30 -16.71
N GLY A 742 38.48 11.90 -15.49
CA GLY A 742 39.82 11.48 -15.08
C GLY A 742 40.30 10.18 -15.73
N ASP A 743 41.49 9.74 -15.33
CA ASP A 743 42.14 8.52 -15.84
C ASP A 743 41.33 7.25 -15.52
N GLU A 744 41.24 6.35 -16.51
CA GLU A 744 40.45 5.10 -16.42
C GLU A 744 41.29 3.93 -15.87
N ILE A 745 41.87 4.13 -14.69
CA ILE A 745 42.71 3.15 -13.99
C ILE A 745 42.20 2.88 -12.56
N GLY A 746 42.56 1.75 -11.98
CA GLY A 746 42.19 1.39 -10.61
C GLY A 746 42.94 2.23 -9.57
N LYS A 747 42.45 2.26 -8.32
CA LYS A 747 43.06 3.02 -7.20
C LYS A 747 44.53 2.65 -6.93
N ASP A 748 44.86 1.37 -7.07
CA ASP A 748 46.22 0.88 -6.85
C ASP A 748 47.12 1.06 -8.09
N GLY A 749 46.55 1.55 -9.22
CA GLY A 749 47.29 1.75 -10.46
C GLY A 749 47.95 0.47 -10.97
N GLU A 750 47.30 -0.68 -10.78
CA GLU A 750 47.88 -1.96 -11.19
C GLU A 750 47.95 -2.05 -12.72
N VAL A 751 49.17 -2.20 -13.25
CA VAL A 751 49.45 -2.36 -14.68
C VAL A 751 50.29 -3.58 -14.95
N MET A 752 50.04 -4.24 -16.07
CA MET A 752 50.69 -5.49 -16.45
C MET A 752 51.40 -5.36 -17.78
N LYS A 753 52.53 -6.04 -17.94
CA LYS A 753 53.32 -5.98 -19.18
C LYS A 753 53.01 -7.17 -20.09
N CYS A 754 52.54 -6.89 -21.30
CA CYS A 754 52.14 -7.91 -22.28
C CYS A 754 53.35 -8.80 -22.69
N PRO A 755 53.22 -10.14 -22.70
CA PRO A 755 54.30 -11.05 -23.09
C PRO A 755 54.64 -11.04 -24.57
N TYR A 756 53.76 -10.52 -25.42
CA TYR A 756 53.92 -10.52 -26.88
C TYR A 756 54.54 -9.22 -27.40
N CYS A 757 53.97 -8.07 -27.07
CA CYS A 757 54.46 -6.77 -27.55
C CYS A 757 55.38 -6.05 -26.55
N MET A 758 55.45 -6.51 -25.29
CA MET A 758 56.22 -5.87 -24.23
C MET A 758 55.79 -4.44 -23.89
N GLU A 759 54.57 -4.04 -24.27
CA GLU A 759 53.96 -2.77 -23.82
C GLU A 759 53.21 -2.97 -22.51
N TRP A 760 53.05 -1.89 -21.73
CA TRP A 760 52.21 -1.90 -20.54
C TRP A 760 50.73 -1.82 -20.94
N ASP A 761 49.89 -2.49 -20.17
CA ASP A 761 48.45 -2.56 -20.37
C ASP A 761 47.75 -2.56 -19.01
N THR A 762 46.45 -2.23 -19.03
CA THR A 762 45.61 -2.22 -17.82
C THR A 762 45.40 -3.63 -17.29
N PHE A 763 45.06 -3.78 -16.00
CA PHE A 763 44.75 -5.10 -15.44
C PHE A 763 43.48 -5.73 -16.07
N PRO A 764 43.33 -7.08 -16.03
CA PRO A 764 42.11 -7.77 -16.46
C PRO A 764 41.00 -7.67 -15.40
N GLN A 765 39.74 -7.86 -15.82
CA GLN A 765 38.63 -7.99 -14.87
C GLN A 765 38.77 -9.24 -14.01
N SER A 766 38.52 -9.10 -12.71
CA SER A 766 38.52 -10.23 -11.76
C SER A 766 37.23 -11.04 -11.86
N ARG A 767 37.34 -12.36 -11.67
CA ARG A 767 36.20 -13.29 -11.64
C ARG A 767 35.63 -13.35 -10.23
N ALA A 768 34.30 -13.31 -10.11
CA ALA A 768 33.62 -13.55 -8.85
C ALA A 768 34.03 -14.91 -8.25
N LYS A 769 34.06 -15.03 -6.91
CA LYS A 769 34.39 -16.30 -6.23
C LYS A 769 33.46 -17.44 -6.65
N SER A 770 32.20 -17.15 -6.93
CA SER A 770 31.21 -18.09 -7.48
C SER A 770 31.56 -18.61 -8.88
N LYS A 771 32.42 -17.90 -9.62
CA LYS A 771 32.92 -18.27 -10.95
C LYS A 771 34.37 -18.79 -10.93
N GLY A 772 34.83 -19.27 -9.76
CA GLY A 772 36.14 -19.92 -9.60
C GLY A 772 37.30 -19.03 -9.15
N GLY A 773 37.08 -17.71 -9.01
CA GLY A 773 38.14 -16.74 -8.70
C GLY A 773 39.18 -16.57 -9.82
N GLY A 774 40.16 -15.69 -9.62
CA GLY A 774 41.19 -15.36 -10.63
C GLY A 774 40.76 -14.22 -11.58
N TYR A 775 41.37 -14.15 -12.76
CA TYR A 775 41.13 -13.10 -13.75
C TYR A 775 40.61 -13.67 -15.07
N TYR A 776 39.83 -12.90 -15.82
CA TYR A 776 39.50 -13.23 -17.21
C TYR A 776 40.75 -13.08 -18.10
N SER A 777 40.82 -13.88 -19.18
CA SER A 777 41.82 -13.68 -20.22
C SER A 777 41.69 -12.26 -20.79
N LYS A 778 42.82 -11.61 -21.04
CA LYS A 778 42.84 -10.23 -21.54
C LYS A 778 43.34 -10.21 -22.97
N THR A 779 42.63 -9.49 -23.83
CA THR A 779 43.15 -9.09 -25.14
C THR A 779 44.00 -7.83 -24.96
N CYS A 780 45.27 -7.88 -25.37
CA CYS A 780 46.16 -6.73 -25.28
C CYS A 780 45.65 -5.55 -26.12
N THR A 781 45.56 -4.36 -25.53
CA THR A 781 45.09 -3.14 -26.20
C THR A 781 46.04 -2.64 -27.29
N HIS A 782 47.31 -3.08 -27.29
CA HIS A 782 48.32 -2.69 -28.29
C HIS A 782 48.47 -3.65 -29.46
N CYS A 783 48.54 -4.95 -29.18
CA CYS A 783 48.83 -5.96 -30.21
C CYS A 783 47.66 -6.88 -30.55
N GLY A 784 46.56 -6.82 -29.78
CA GLY A 784 45.37 -7.63 -29.99
C GLY A 784 45.52 -9.12 -29.66
N GLU A 785 46.68 -9.55 -29.14
CA GLU A 785 46.89 -10.93 -28.70
C GLU A 785 46.25 -11.16 -27.33
N GLU A 786 45.63 -12.33 -27.17
CA GLU A 786 44.99 -12.74 -25.92
C GLU A 786 45.98 -13.52 -25.03
N TYR A 787 46.02 -13.19 -23.74
CA TYR A 787 46.86 -13.88 -22.75
C TYR A 787 46.21 -13.91 -21.36
N GLU A 788 46.61 -14.90 -20.57
CA GLU A 788 46.19 -15.04 -19.18
C GLU A 788 47.00 -14.13 -18.24
N PHE A 789 46.45 -13.79 -17.09
CA PHE A 789 47.10 -12.93 -16.11
C PHE A 789 48.47 -13.46 -15.67
N GLU A 790 48.58 -14.78 -15.45
CA GLU A 790 49.82 -15.44 -15.04
C GLU A 790 50.92 -15.41 -16.13
N GLU A 791 50.56 -15.11 -17.37
CA GLU A 791 51.48 -15.00 -18.50
C GLU A 791 52.09 -13.60 -18.64
N ALA A 792 51.65 -12.63 -17.82
CA ALA A 792 52.23 -11.29 -17.77
C ALA A 792 53.73 -11.35 -17.47
N VAL A 793 54.53 -10.54 -18.17
CA VAL A 793 55.99 -10.49 -17.97
C VAL A 793 56.33 -9.98 -16.57
N THR A 794 55.59 -8.97 -16.14
CA THR A 794 55.70 -8.33 -14.83
C THR A 794 54.45 -7.49 -14.58
N THR A 795 54.16 -7.22 -13.32
CA THR A 795 53.15 -6.26 -12.86
C THR A 795 53.84 -5.15 -12.08
N LYS A 796 53.25 -3.95 -12.11
CA LYS A 796 53.70 -2.78 -11.37
C LYS A 796 52.48 -2.06 -10.80
N GLU A 797 52.59 -1.56 -9.58
CA GLU A 797 51.68 -0.56 -9.03
C GLU A 797 52.26 0.81 -9.36
N ILE A 798 51.48 1.61 -10.10
CA ILE A 798 51.94 2.92 -10.58
C ILE A 798 51.40 4.06 -9.73
N ILE A 799 50.55 3.74 -8.74
CA ILE A 799 50.04 4.70 -7.77
C ILE A 799 50.52 4.30 -6.39
N GLN A 800 51.03 5.27 -5.63
CA GLN A 800 51.52 5.08 -4.28
C GLN A 800 50.89 6.12 -3.34
N PRO A 801 50.62 5.78 -2.06
CA PRO A 801 50.01 6.72 -1.11
C PRO A 801 50.98 7.83 -0.65
N THR A 802 52.27 7.71 -0.96
CA THR A 802 53.31 8.69 -0.61
C THR A 802 54.20 8.93 -1.81
N GLU A 803 54.71 10.16 -1.94
CA GLU A 803 55.65 10.55 -2.99
C GLU A 803 56.92 9.68 -2.97
N THR A 804 57.31 9.20 -4.16
CA THR A 804 58.53 8.41 -4.37
C THR A 804 59.32 8.94 -5.58
N GLU A 805 60.49 8.37 -5.86
CA GLU A 805 61.30 8.77 -7.02
C GLU A 805 60.62 8.47 -8.37
N ASP A 806 59.77 7.43 -8.41
CA ASP A 806 59.06 7.02 -9.63
C ASP A 806 57.60 7.52 -9.67
N CYS A 807 57.00 7.82 -8.50
CA CYS A 807 55.64 8.35 -8.39
C CYS A 807 55.69 9.69 -7.65
N ASP A 808 55.84 10.77 -8.41
CA ASP A 808 56.03 12.13 -7.91
C ASP A 808 54.89 13.09 -8.29
N LEU A 809 54.05 12.73 -9.28
CA LEU A 809 52.90 13.53 -9.69
C LEU A 809 51.66 13.23 -8.82
N PRO A 810 51.01 14.22 -8.19
CA PRO A 810 49.83 13.95 -7.37
C PRO A 810 48.63 13.44 -8.19
N ILE A 811 47.82 12.56 -7.59
CA ILE A 811 46.57 12.06 -8.16
C ILE A 811 45.43 12.02 -7.13
N TYR A 812 44.26 12.54 -7.50
CA TYR A 812 43.05 12.58 -6.68
C TYR A 812 42.08 11.45 -6.98
N PHE A 813 41.49 10.91 -5.91
CA PHE A 813 40.39 9.95 -5.93
C PHE A 813 39.12 10.65 -5.44
N GLY A 814 37.95 10.02 -5.61
CA GLY A 814 36.70 10.58 -5.10
C GLY A 814 36.69 10.86 -3.59
N GLU A 815 37.52 10.15 -2.80
CA GLU A 815 37.65 10.40 -1.35
C GLU A 815 38.59 11.55 -0.98
N HIS A 816 39.42 12.01 -1.93
CA HIS A 816 40.30 13.15 -1.73
C HIS A 816 39.60 14.48 -2.03
N VAL A 817 38.45 14.48 -2.71
CA VAL A 817 37.71 15.71 -3.05
C VAL A 817 36.63 15.94 -1.99
N SER A 818 36.74 17.07 -1.29
CA SER A 818 35.81 17.53 -0.25
C SER A 818 35.30 18.94 -0.58
N ARG A 819 34.31 19.45 0.17
CA ARG A 819 33.80 20.83 0.00
C ARG A 819 34.96 21.83 0.15
N TYR A 820 35.19 22.61 -0.91
CA TYR A 820 36.19 23.68 -1.03
C TYR A 820 37.67 23.28 -0.92
N ARG A 821 37.99 21.99 -0.74
CA ARG A 821 39.39 21.55 -0.60
C ARG A 821 39.61 20.11 -1.03
N THR A 822 40.89 19.77 -1.21
CA THR A 822 41.34 18.38 -1.32
C THR A 822 41.91 17.87 0.01
N GLU A 823 41.51 16.68 0.44
CA GLU A 823 42.01 16.01 1.65
C GLU A 823 42.99 14.88 1.29
N GLY A 824 44.28 15.22 1.28
CA GLY A 824 45.35 14.30 0.88
C GLY A 824 45.39 14.04 -0.62
N SER A 825 46.34 13.21 -1.03
CA SER A 825 46.52 12.76 -2.40
C SER A 825 47.29 11.44 -2.42
N ALA A 826 47.15 10.69 -3.51
CA ALA A 826 48.14 9.68 -3.87
C ALA A 826 49.12 10.28 -4.89
N PHE A 827 50.11 9.51 -5.31
CA PHE A 827 51.11 9.93 -6.30
C PHE A 827 51.22 8.87 -7.39
N ILE A 828 51.27 9.27 -8.65
CA ILE A 828 51.28 8.41 -9.82
C ILE A 828 52.60 8.52 -10.61
N ASP A 829 53.08 7.40 -11.14
CA ASP A 829 54.07 7.34 -12.22
C ASP A 829 53.35 7.55 -13.56
N ALA A 830 53.37 8.80 -14.05
CA ALA A 830 52.71 9.18 -15.30
C ALA A 830 53.57 8.90 -16.55
N ASP A 831 54.83 8.52 -16.40
CA ASP A 831 55.77 8.25 -17.51
C ASP A 831 55.58 6.85 -18.13
N ILE A 832 54.56 6.11 -17.68
CA ILE A 832 54.28 4.76 -18.17
C ILE A 832 53.48 4.82 -19.48
N ASP A 833 54.19 4.55 -20.57
CA ASP A 833 53.61 4.40 -21.90
C ASP A 833 52.74 3.13 -22.02
N GLY A 834 51.63 3.25 -22.75
CA GLY A 834 50.81 2.12 -23.19
C GLY A 834 49.51 1.89 -22.40
N ILE A 835 49.34 2.51 -21.25
CA ILE A 835 48.14 2.27 -20.41
C ILE A 835 46.97 3.22 -20.71
N GLY A 836 47.12 4.09 -21.72
CA GLY A 836 46.05 4.97 -22.19
C GLY A 836 45.66 6.06 -21.19
N LEU A 837 46.63 6.56 -20.40
CA LEU A 837 46.43 7.76 -19.58
C LEU A 837 45.94 8.91 -20.47
N LYS A 838 45.05 9.75 -19.93
CA LYS A 838 44.56 10.95 -20.62
C LYS A 838 45.70 11.94 -20.82
N ASP A 839 45.61 12.78 -21.84
CA ASP A 839 46.64 13.79 -22.10
C ASP A 839 46.76 14.80 -20.94
N ASP A 840 47.98 15.29 -20.67
CA ASP A 840 48.28 16.18 -19.54
C ASP A 840 47.53 17.51 -19.57
N TRP A 841 47.22 18.02 -20.77
CA TRP A 841 46.42 19.25 -20.93
C TRP A 841 45.10 19.13 -20.17
N ARG A 842 44.54 17.93 -20.03
CA ARG A 842 43.28 17.70 -19.29
C ARG A 842 43.35 18.10 -17.80
N PHE A 843 44.54 18.10 -17.22
CA PHE A 843 44.78 18.32 -15.79
C PHE A 843 45.54 19.62 -15.50
N GLU A 844 45.77 20.46 -16.51
CA GLU A 844 46.40 21.77 -16.33
C GLU A 844 45.54 22.69 -15.44
N PRO A 845 46.15 23.40 -14.48
CA PRO A 845 45.43 24.34 -13.63
C PRO A 845 45.10 25.67 -14.35
N PRO A 846 44.08 26.41 -13.88
CA PRO A 846 43.15 26.02 -12.83
C PRO A 846 42.08 25.05 -13.34
N LYS A 847 41.59 24.16 -12.48
CA LYS A 847 40.52 23.21 -12.81
C LYS A 847 39.57 22.98 -11.63
N LEU A 848 38.28 22.90 -11.92
CA LEU A 848 37.24 22.55 -10.96
C LEU A 848 37.10 21.03 -10.93
N LEU A 849 37.27 20.44 -9.74
CA LEU A 849 37.15 19.01 -9.50
C LEU A 849 35.80 18.72 -8.84
N ILE A 850 35.05 17.76 -9.37
CA ILE A 850 33.75 17.34 -8.84
C ILE A 850 33.72 15.82 -8.71
N ARG A 851 33.30 15.31 -7.56
CA ARG A 851 33.16 13.85 -7.34
C ARG A 851 32.01 13.24 -8.16
N GLU A 852 32.24 12.08 -8.79
CA GLU A 852 31.23 11.41 -9.63
C GLU A 852 30.10 10.77 -8.81
N ALA A 853 30.40 10.24 -7.63
CA ALA A 853 29.45 9.47 -6.83
C ALA A 853 29.34 10.00 -5.39
N GLY A 854 28.13 10.30 -4.94
CA GLY A 854 27.85 10.85 -3.62
C GLY A 854 26.44 11.42 -3.56
N VAL A 855 25.89 11.57 -2.36
CA VAL A 855 24.67 12.37 -2.18
C VAL A 855 25.10 13.83 -2.19
N GLY A 856 24.59 14.62 -3.15
CA GLY A 856 24.98 16.02 -3.37
C GLY A 856 26.39 16.19 -3.92
N PHE A 857 26.92 17.42 -3.88
CA PHE A 857 28.15 17.76 -4.60
C PHE A 857 29.35 17.94 -3.65
N TYR A 858 30.45 17.28 -4.01
CA TYR A 858 31.76 17.49 -3.41
C TYR A 858 32.67 18.09 -4.47
N ALA A 859 32.97 19.38 -4.33
CA ALA A 859 33.71 20.13 -5.33
C ALA A 859 34.77 21.05 -4.70
N THR A 860 35.86 21.25 -5.44
CA THR A 860 36.95 22.20 -5.13
C THR A 860 37.63 22.67 -6.41
N VAL A 861 38.21 23.88 -6.39
CA VAL A 861 39.15 24.29 -7.44
C VAL A 861 40.55 23.79 -7.07
N ASP A 862 41.24 23.22 -8.04
CA ASP A 862 42.63 22.80 -7.95
C ASP A 862 43.52 23.69 -8.82
N TYR A 863 44.53 24.28 -8.19
CA TYR A 863 45.52 25.15 -8.82
C TYR A 863 46.85 24.44 -9.10
N THR A 864 46.88 23.11 -8.94
CA THR A 864 48.05 22.27 -9.22
C THR A 864 47.88 21.49 -10.53
N ASP A 865 48.94 20.81 -10.96
CA ASP A 865 48.97 19.89 -12.10
C ASP A 865 48.54 18.45 -11.71
N ALA A 866 47.93 18.28 -10.54
CA ALA A 866 47.47 16.97 -10.07
C ALA A 866 46.47 16.32 -11.03
N ARG A 867 46.64 15.01 -11.24
CA ARG A 867 45.72 14.18 -12.03
C ARG A 867 44.52 13.75 -11.20
N CYS A 868 43.51 13.15 -11.82
CA CYS A 868 42.42 12.53 -11.09
C CYS A 868 41.93 11.24 -11.75
N LEU A 869 41.37 10.30 -10.98
CA LEU A 869 40.75 9.10 -11.51
C LEU A 869 39.34 9.37 -12.06
N LYS A 870 38.80 8.44 -12.86
CA LYS A 870 37.42 8.47 -13.38
C LYS A 870 36.35 8.84 -12.34
N SER A 871 36.54 8.47 -11.07
CA SER A 871 35.65 8.83 -9.95
C SER A 871 35.56 10.34 -9.65
N VAL A 872 36.37 11.16 -10.31
CA VAL A 872 36.43 12.62 -10.21
C VAL A 872 36.37 13.19 -11.62
N MET A 873 35.44 14.11 -11.84
CA MET A 873 35.33 14.90 -13.06
C MET A 873 36.17 16.16 -12.93
N SER A 874 36.77 16.59 -14.04
CA SER A 874 37.52 17.84 -14.15
C SER A 874 36.77 18.79 -15.07
N PHE A 875 36.76 20.08 -14.74
CA PHE A 875 36.19 21.13 -15.57
C PHE A 875 37.20 22.27 -15.65
N ARG A 876 37.55 22.70 -16.87
CA ARG A 876 38.53 23.77 -17.11
C ARG A 876 37.84 24.93 -17.80
N PRO A 877 38.32 26.18 -17.65
CA PRO A 877 37.91 27.26 -18.53
C PRO A 877 38.19 26.89 -19.98
N LEU A 878 37.29 27.27 -20.90
CA LEU A 878 37.56 27.15 -22.33
C LEU A 878 38.81 27.93 -22.73
N GLU A 879 39.52 27.48 -23.77
CA GLU A 879 40.75 28.16 -24.22
C GLU A 879 40.48 29.55 -24.81
N ASP A 880 39.39 29.71 -25.57
CA ASP A 880 38.98 30.95 -26.25
C ASP A 880 37.44 31.15 -26.16
N PRO A 881 36.85 31.35 -24.97
CA PRO A 881 35.43 31.66 -24.81
C PRO A 881 35.07 33.03 -25.44
N GLU A 882 33.83 33.18 -25.93
CA GLU A 882 33.32 34.45 -26.45
C GLU A 882 32.97 35.41 -25.29
N GLU A 883 33.01 36.73 -25.50
CA GLU A 883 32.45 37.68 -24.51
C GLU A 883 30.93 37.44 -24.35
N PRO A 884 30.37 37.39 -23.14
CA PRO A 884 30.99 37.72 -21.85
C PRO A 884 31.58 36.52 -21.07
N TYR A 885 31.58 35.32 -21.66
CA TYR A 885 31.93 34.06 -20.99
C TYR A 885 33.39 33.97 -20.55
N ASP A 886 34.27 34.76 -21.16
CA ASP A 886 35.69 34.88 -20.81
C ASP A 886 35.95 35.55 -19.45
N GLN A 887 34.92 36.13 -18.84
CA GLN A 887 35.00 36.84 -17.56
C GLN A 887 34.67 35.96 -16.34
N TYR A 888 34.15 34.75 -16.54
CA TYR A 888 33.77 33.87 -15.43
C TYR A 888 34.98 33.17 -14.77
N ASP A 889 34.99 33.16 -13.45
CA ASP A 889 35.94 32.46 -12.58
C ASP A 889 35.36 31.08 -12.18
N LEU A 890 36.23 30.08 -12.01
CA LEU A 890 35.82 28.74 -11.55
C LEU A 890 35.22 28.76 -10.15
N GLU A 891 35.68 29.70 -9.32
CA GLU A 891 35.23 29.93 -7.95
C GLU A 891 33.75 30.33 -7.91
N TYR A 892 33.24 31.01 -8.93
CA TYR A 892 31.81 31.33 -9.03
C TYR A 892 30.97 30.04 -9.10
N PHE A 893 31.33 29.11 -9.99
CA PHE A 893 30.69 27.79 -10.09
C PHE A 893 30.86 26.98 -8.82
N LEU A 894 32.07 26.98 -8.24
CA LEU A 894 32.36 26.26 -7.00
C LEU A 894 31.46 26.71 -5.83
N GLY A 895 31.26 28.03 -5.70
CA GLY A 895 30.44 28.60 -4.64
C GLY A 895 29.05 28.00 -4.65
N PHE A 896 28.35 28.06 -5.79
CA PHE A 896 27.01 27.50 -5.92
C PHE A 896 26.96 26.00 -5.68
N LEU A 897 27.88 25.22 -6.24
CA LEU A 897 27.89 23.76 -6.07
C LEU A 897 27.92 23.32 -4.61
N ASN A 898 28.59 24.09 -3.75
CA ASN A 898 28.75 23.78 -2.34
C ASN A 898 27.67 24.41 -1.45
N THR A 899 26.66 25.10 -2.00
CA THR A 899 25.55 25.68 -1.22
C THR A 899 24.50 24.65 -0.81
N ARG A 900 23.80 24.93 0.29
CA ARG A 900 22.63 24.21 0.76
C ARG A 900 21.47 24.39 -0.23
N ALA A 901 21.30 25.58 -0.82
CA ALA A 901 20.33 25.82 -1.89
C ALA A 901 20.53 24.86 -3.08
N MET A 902 21.77 24.67 -3.53
CA MET A 902 22.07 23.71 -4.60
C MET A 902 21.81 22.25 -4.18
N LEU A 903 22.12 21.88 -2.93
CA LEU A 903 21.78 20.56 -2.42
C LEU A 903 20.26 20.33 -2.39
N TYR A 904 19.49 21.34 -1.99
CA TYR A 904 18.03 21.30 -1.99
C TYR A 904 17.48 21.16 -3.41
N TYR A 905 17.96 21.96 -4.37
CA TYR A 905 17.58 21.82 -5.78
C TYR A 905 17.91 20.43 -6.32
N TYR A 906 19.10 19.91 -6.01
CA TYR A 906 19.48 18.54 -6.37
C TYR A 906 18.53 17.50 -5.77
N ALA A 907 18.20 17.63 -4.48
CA ALA A 907 17.32 16.70 -3.78
C ALA A 907 15.92 16.71 -4.40
N LYS A 908 15.34 17.89 -4.65
CA LYS A 908 14.02 18.02 -5.29
C LYS A 908 14.03 17.57 -6.73
N ARG A 909 15.03 17.93 -7.55
CA ARG A 909 15.12 17.49 -8.95
C ARG A 909 15.32 15.98 -9.11
N LYS A 910 15.86 15.30 -8.10
CA LYS A 910 16.08 13.85 -8.12
C LYS A 910 15.06 13.06 -7.29
N GLY A 911 14.07 13.72 -6.70
CA GLY A 911 13.12 13.07 -5.80
C GLY A 911 13.81 12.30 -4.68
N ILE A 912 14.91 12.85 -4.14
CA ILE A 912 15.69 12.19 -3.08
C ILE A 912 14.96 12.40 -1.77
N VAL A 913 14.19 11.39 -1.40
CA VAL A 913 13.37 11.35 -0.19
C VAL A 913 13.89 10.37 0.86
N GLU A 914 14.72 9.41 0.46
CA GLU A 914 15.37 8.46 1.36
C GLU A 914 16.85 8.23 0.97
N TRP A 915 17.60 7.56 1.84
CA TRP A 915 19.00 7.24 1.58
C TRP A 915 19.13 6.27 0.40
N GLN A 916 19.61 6.77 -0.75
CA GLN A 916 20.09 5.94 -1.84
C GLN A 916 21.58 5.64 -1.68
N SER A 917 21.98 4.39 -1.92
CA SER A 917 23.38 3.98 -1.89
C SER A 917 24.18 4.63 -3.03
N TYR A 918 24.91 5.71 -2.73
CA TYR A 918 25.91 6.34 -3.62
C TYR A 918 25.43 6.65 -5.05
N PRO A 919 24.49 7.59 -5.23
CA PRO A 919 24.05 7.98 -6.57
C PRO A 919 25.23 8.52 -7.38
N ARG A 920 25.29 8.14 -8.66
CA ARG A 920 26.26 8.68 -9.61
C ARG A 920 25.67 9.88 -10.32
N HIS A 921 26.46 10.92 -10.51
CA HIS A 921 26.10 12.08 -11.30
C HIS A 921 26.64 11.92 -12.72
N PRO A 922 25.77 11.74 -13.73
CA PRO A 922 26.19 11.86 -15.11
C PRO A 922 26.79 13.24 -15.35
N GLN A 923 27.76 13.30 -16.24
CA GLN A 923 28.41 14.57 -16.57
C GLN A 923 27.45 15.58 -17.19
N SER A 924 26.52 15.11 -18.03
CA SER A 924 25.42 15.91 -18.57
C SER A 924 24.53 16.51 -17.47
N PHE A 925 24.33 15.78 -16.37
CA PHE A 925 23.55 16.28 -15.24
C PHE A 925 24.25 17.44 -14.54
N ILE A 926 25.55 17.30 -14.26
CA ILE A 926 26.34 18.38 -13.63
C ILE A 926 26.33 19.65 -14.50
N MET A 927 26.49 19.51 -15.81
CA MET A 927 26.46 20.64 -16.74
C MET A 927 25.07 21.30 -16.86
N SER A 928 24.01 20.62 -16.39
CA SER A 928 22.65 21.16 -16.35
C SER A 928 22.28 21.81 -15.01
N LEU A 929 23.24 21.96 -14.09
CA LEU A 929 22.98 22.60 -12.80
C LEU A 929 22.84 24.12 -12.97
N PRO A 930 21.84 24.73 -12.32
CA PRO A 930 21.56 26.15 -12.50
C PRO A 930 22.66 26.98 -11.84
N ILE A 931 23.34 27.82 -12.63
CA ILE A 931 24.29 28.81 -12.16
C ILE A 931 23.81 30.16 -12.69
N PRO A 932 23.55 31.18 -11.85
CA PRO A 932 23.05 32.47 -12.31
C PRO A 932 23.96 33.09 -13.38
N ALA A 933 23.37 33.60 -14.45
CA ALA A 933 24.08 34.41 -15.43
C ALA A 933 24.37 35.79 -14.82
N VAL A 934 25.45 36.42 -15.28
CA VAL A 934 25.89 37.75 -14.81
C VAL A 934 25.93 38.66 -16.01
N ASP A 935 25.21 39.78 -15.94
CA ASP A 935 25.38 40.87 -16.89
C ASP A 935 26.62 41.69 -16.52
N PHE A 936 27.76 41.36 -17.14
CA PHE A 936 29.01 42.07 -16.89
C PHE A 936 29.02 43.53 -17.38
N ASP A 937 27.96 44.00 -18.05
CA ASP A 937 27.76 45.42 -18.35
C ASP A 937 27.04 46.17 -17.20
N ASP A 938 26.48 45.47 -16.21
CA ASP A 938 25.81 46.05 -15.03
C ASP A 938 26.78 46.14 -13.82
N GLU A 939 27.02 47.38 -13.35
CA GLU A 939 27.96 47.63 -12.24
C GLU A 939 27.53 46.96 -10.92
N ASP A 940 26.22 46.85 -10.66
CA ASP A 940 25.71 46.27 -9.40
C ASP A 940 25.83 44.73 -9.44
N GLU A 941 25.60 44.08 -10.59
CA GLU A 941 25.79 42.64 -10.75
C GLU A 941 27.26 42.23 -10.70
N VAL A 942 28.15 43.02 -11.30
CA VAL A 942 29.60 42.80 -11.23
C VAL A 942 30.11 42.93 -9.79
N GLU A 943 29.66 43.92 -9.01
CA GLU A 943 30.06 44.04 -7.60
C GLU A 943 29.61 42.82 -6.78
N ALA A 944 28.39 42.34 -6.99
CA ALA A 944 27.87 41.14 -6.32
C ALA A 944 28.63 39.87 -6.73
N TYR A 945 28.97 39.74 -8.01
CA TYR A 945 29.80 38.66 -8.55
C TYR A 945 31.19 38.64 -7.91
N GLU A 946 31.89 39.79 -7.91
CA GLU A 946 33.24 39.91 -7.34
C GLU A 946 33.24 39.57 -5.85
N GLU A 947 32.27 40.09 -5.09
CA GLU A 947 32.13 39.80 -3.67
C GLU A 947 31.90 38.31 -3.41
N PHE A 948 31.03 37.65 -4.19
CA PHE A 948 30.79 36.22 -4.06
C PHE A 948 32.04 35.39 -4.35
N VAL A 949 32.76 35.71 -5.43
CA VAL A 949 34.02 35.03 -5.80
C VAL A 949 35.08 35.21 -4.71
N GLU A 950 35.21 36.40 -4.12
CA GLU A 950 36.16 36.66 -3.03
C GLU A 950 35.86 35.80 -1.79
N LEU A 951 34.60 35.67 -1.38
CA LEU A 951 34.19 34.82 -0.27
C LEU A 951 34.54 33.34 -0.52
N VAL A 952 34.31 32.85 -1.75
CA VAL A 952 34.64 31.46 -2.11
C VAL A 952 36.16 31.23 -2.12
N ARG A 953 36.95 32.21 -2.56
CA ARG A 953 38.43 32.16 -2.47
C ARG A 953 38.90 32.05 -1.02
N GLU A 954 38.30 32.83 -0.10
CA GLU A 954 38.60 32.72 1.33
C GLU A 954 38.23 31.34 1.91
N ALA A 955 37.13 30.75 1.44
CA ALA A 955 36.74 29.39 1.83
C ALA A 955 37.73 28.32 1.33
N ILE A 956 38.29 28.47 0.12
CA ILE A 956 39.35 27.58 -0.39
C ILE A 956 40.65 27.72 0.42
N GLU A 957 41.01 28.94 0.81
CA GLU A 957 42.24 29.22 1.57
C GLU A 957 42.17 28.80 3.05
N SER A 958 40.99 28.46 3.55
CA SER A 958 40.77 28.06 4.94
C SER A 958 41.50 26.76 5.32
N ASP A 959 42.27 26.80 6.42
CA ASP A 959 42.96 25.64 6.98
C ASP A 959 41.95 24.65 7.61
N GLY A 960 41.52 23.64 6.85
CA GLY A 960 40.62 22.59 7.33
C GLY A 960 39.16 22.83 6.95
N LYS A 961 38.22 22.60 7.86
CA LYS A 961 36.78 22.83 7.61
C LYS A 961 36.54 24.34 7.44
N VAL A 962 35.76 24.71 6.42
CA VAL A 962 35.36 26.12 6.19
C VAL A 962 34.69 26.67 7.44
N ASP A 963 35.04 27.90 7.78
CA ASP A 963 34.44 28.63 8.89
C ASP A 963 32.92 28.74 8.70
N GLU A 964 32.17 28.56 9.78
CA GLU A 964 30.71 28.47 9.69
C GLU A 964 30.07 29.82 9.33
N ASP A 965 30.60 30.93 9.86
CA ASP A 965 30.09 32.27 9.53
C ASP A 965 30.33 32.57 8.04
N LEU A 966 31.52 32.20 7.52
CA LEU A 966 31.86 32.33 6.10
C LEU A 966 30.97 31.45 5.21
N ASP A 967 30.73 30.19 5.59
CA ASP A 967 29.88 29.26 4.82
C ASP A 967 28.43 29.76 4.75
N TRP A 968 27.91 30.37 5.81
CA TRP A 968 26.59 31.01 5.82
C TRP A 968 26.57 32.33 5.04
N GLU A 969 27.67 33.09 5.03
CA GLU A 969 27.76 34.30 4.21
C GLU A 969 27.75 33.98 2.72
N ILE A 970 28.50 32.96 2.29
CA ILE A 970 28.44 32.42 0.92
C ILE A 970 27.01 31.97 0.59
N GLU A 971 26.36 31.22 1.49
CA GLU A 971 24.97 30.78 1.30
C GLU A 971 24.03 31.97 1.08
N LYS A 972 24.12 32.99 1.93
CA LYS A 972 23.26 34.18 1.84
C LYS A 972 23.42 34.90 0.51
N ARG A 973 24.66 35.09 0.05
CA ARG A 973 24.95 35.72 -1.25
C ARG A 973 24.47 34.88 -2.42
N ALA A 974 24.61 33.56 -2.35
CA ALA A 974 24.07 32.66 -3.36
C ALA A 974 22.54 32.77 -3.45
N LEU A 975 21.83 32.79 -2.32
CA LEU A 975 20.36 32.97 -2.29
C LEU A 975 19.92 34.32 -2.88
N ASP A 976 20.67 35.39 -2.59
CA ASP A 976 20.44 36.72 -3.17
C ASP A 976 20.64 36.71 -4.70
N LEU A 977 21.70 36.06 -5.19
CA LEU A 977 22.00 35.90 -6.63
C LEU A 977 20.97 35.05 -7.37
N TYR A 978 20.39 34.02 -6.73
CA TYR A 978 19.25 33.28 -7.27
C TYR A 978 17.93 34.06 -7.22
N GLY A 979 17.88 35.22 -6.55
CA GLY A 979 16.65 35.98 -6.36
C GLY A 979 15.64 35.31 -5.42
N ILE A 980 16.08 34.36 -4.57
CA ILE A 980 15.20 33.66 -3.63
C ILE A 980 14.77 34.60 -2.50
N GLN A 981 13.47 34.87 -2.45
CA GLN A 981 12.87 35.75 -1.45
C GLN A 981 13.03 35.19 -0.02
N ASP A 982 13.19 36.08 0.96
CA ASP A 982 13.42 35.71 2.36
C ASP A 982 12.34 34.78 2.93
N GLU A 983 11.10 34.93 2.49
CA GLU A 983 9.97 34.10 2.92
C GLU A 983 10.09 32.62 2.50
N ASN A 984 10.79 32.33 1.40
CA ASN A 984 10.96 30.96 0.89
C ASN A 984 12.22 30.27 1.42
N ARG A 985 13.15 31.01 2.04
CA ARG A 985 14.42 30.44 2.55
C ARG A 985 14.22 29.38 3.65
N PRO A 986 13.30 29.55 4.63
CA PRO A 986 13.06 28.53 5.66
C PRO A 986 12.67 27.16 5.11
N ARG A 987 11.96 27.10 3.97
CA ARG A 987 11.57 25.84 3.31
C ARG A 987 12.79 25.00 2.95
N ILE A 988 13.83 25.62 2.39
CA ILE A 988 15.10 24.96 2.03
C ILE A 988 15.71 24.30 3.27
N TRP A 989 15.74 25.00 4.41
CA TRP A 989 16.34 24.51 5.64
C TRP A 989 15.54 23.38 6.27
N ASN A 990 14.22 23.53 6.33
CA ASN A 990 13.34 22.53 6.92
C ASN A 990 13.40 21.21 6.15
N GLU A 991 13.38 21.27 4.82
CA GLU A 991 13.53 20.08 3.98
C GLU A 991 14.88 19.38 4.21
N LEU A 992 15.97 20.14 4.20
CA LEU A 992 17.31 19.56 4.42
C LEU A 992 17.47 19.03 5.85
N LYS A 993 16.76 19.57 6.84
CA LYS A 993 16.74 19.04 8.21
C LYS A 993 16.18 17.62 8.26
N GLU A 994 15.13 17.32 7.49
CA GLU A 994 14.58 15.96 7.40
C GLU A 994 15.60 14.97 6.79
N LEU A 995 16.49 15.47 5.93
CA LEU A 995 17.58 14.71 5.32
C LEU A 995 18.87 14.62 6.17
N GLN A 996 18.87 15.05 7.45
CA GLN A 996 20.05 15.07 8.34
C GLN A 996 20.73 13.71 8.60
N ARG A 997 20.06 12.60 8.27
CA ARG A 997 20.69 11.27 8.29
C ARG A 997 21.82 11.17 7.25
N LEU A 998 21.84 12.03 6.22
CA LEU A 998 22.84 12.05 5.16
C LEU A 998 24.13 12.75 5.61
N ARG A 999 25.29 12.14 5.33
CA ARG A 999 26.61 12.67 5.73
C ARG A 999 26.86 14.09 5.20
N ILE A 1000 26.48 14.37 3.95
CA ILE A 1000 26.68 15.70 3.34
C ILE A 1000 25.88 16.78 4.08
N VAL A 1001 24.66 16.46 4.52
CA VAL A 1001 23.81 17.38 5.28
C VAL A 1001 24.48 17.69 6.63
N ARG A 1002 25.04 16.70 7.32
CA ARG A 1002 25.81 16.96 8.57
C ARG A 1002 27.06 17.82 8.37
N GLU A 1003 27.69 17.73 7.20
CA GLU A 1003 28.84 18.60 6.87
C GLU A 1003 28.40 20.04 6.57
N LEU A 1004 27.19 20.23 6.03
CA LEU A 1004 26.50 21.51 5.79
C LEU A 1004 25.79 22.07 7.04
N PHE A 1005 25.47 21.25 8.03
CA PHE A 1005 24.81 21.64 9.28
C PHE A 1005 25.62 21.09 10.47
N PRO A 1006 26.72 21.77 10.86
CA PRO A 1006 27.65 21.29 11.89
C PRO A 1006 27.01 21.20 13.28
N ASP A 1007 26.02 22.05 13.55
CA ASP A 1007 25.29 22.10 14.81
C ASP A 1007 23.98 21.32 14.71
N GLY A 1008 24.08 20.01 14.94
CA GLY A 1008 22.98 19.25 15.53
C GLY A 1008 22.88 19.62 17.00
N GLY A 1009 22.30 20.79 17.28
CA GLY A 1009 21.82 21.14 18.60
C GLY A 1009 20.74 20.13 19.02
N ASP A 1010 21.04 19.34 20.03
CA ASP A 1010 20.06 19.11 21.09
C ASP A 1010 19.80 20.49 21.72
N GLU A 1011 18.94 21.31 21.14
CA GLU A 1011 18.21 22.39 21.82
C GLU A 1011 17.25 23.07 20.83
N ASP A 1012 15.96 23.01 21.17
CA ASP A 1012 14.95 23.97 20.72
C ASP A 1012 15.49 25.40 20.91
N ASP A 1013 15.55 26.22 19.85
CA ASP A 1013 15.15 27.64 19.85
C ASP A 1013 15.54 28.38 18.54
N ASP A 1014 14.54 29.10 18.02
CA ASP A 1014 14.48 30.19 17.00
C ASP A 1014 14.87 29.92 15.52
#